data_AF-A0A517VWV7-F1
#
_entry.id   AF-A0A517VWV7-F1
#
_cell.length_a   1.000
_cell.length_b   1.000
_cell.length_c   1.000
_cell.angle_alpha   90.00
_cell.angle_beta   90.00
_cell.angle_gamma   90.00
#
_symmetry.space_group_name_H-M   'P 1'
#
loop_
_entity.id
_entity.type
_entity.pdbx_description
1 polymer ?
#
loop_
_entity_poly.entity_id
_entity_poly.type
_entity_poly.pdbx_seq_one_letter_code
_entity_poly.pdbx_strand_id
1 'polypeptide(L)'
;MMLKNGFSLGCGALVLALFTGCASMVEMQAIEQFANAIENDDLKKLKHHSTMKFSKVALRNESSIDDLKILRIPTGETTVVNIKDVSKNHKKVVVEVGENKKKLLYDLKQVTKTGKWVVDDIYVKQKQKNLSVMKSVSEQMDLLLTVREFVSAWEAGNRDDILGTTDTKFKEVLEELHPAYLARLSKNIAGEPQKSKKKKKPDAQLDKNIAIVRLPRKSGQMVISMQLEKGKWKATDVAVESKIDGKHVKSAKKQAKMLLAVSHFLDAYQQGNKDDLKKYATDQFFRGSLAFGDLTLAPLPLAADAAADYELKIESNLASFVTHAAGRMISLSLIKIESDEIDIPEKYLVEEVTLFHEQDNQQVNLTSLFSARAITKLFGDALNKRDMKILEFSSTPDFSARVWKRVKPNLVQQLPVKEISGDDIKILDTKFNGAVTTVSVRQGNLPLTYILREHLGQLLVDDIQLDLKGRPSSVKETLEVMIQVQNYAYYLHEQDIRKLQRNSSRDFNEMVWRQVDQVPETAYQIPEFLMTELSSLDRNENEEYCRIQLGDNYKGAIVMMKKQYGRLVIDDITIMTDKVASQSVSMKKELRLAMAAVPGKLRQHTVQAAYTITNKEDSDTKPPVIEPAAFESPQQEP
;
A
#
# COMPACT_ATOMS: atom_id res chain seq x y z
N MET A 1 56.23 29.94 49.41
CA MET A 1 56.99 30.97 48.68
C MET A 1 56.09 32.19 48.54
N MET A 2 56.49 33.27 49.21
CA MET A 2 56.06 34.69 49.15
C MET A 2 54.58 35.03 48.85
N LEU A 3 53.76 35.48 49.82
CA LEU A 3 53.70 36.79 50.51
C LEU A 3 53.30 37.99 49.64
N LYS A 4 52.13 38.55 49.96
CA LYS A 4 51.83 39.95 50.37
C LYS A 4 50.42 40.35 49.89
N ASN A 5 49.62 41.19 50.52
CA ASN A 5 49.42 41.69 51.90
C ASN A 5 48.38 42.83 51.77
N GLY A 6 47.57 43.05 52.80
CA GLY A 6 46.77 44.29 52.97
C GLY A 6 45.48 44.03 53.77
N PHE A 7 45.57 43.86 55.09
CA PHE A 7 45.18 44.84 56.13
C PHE A 7 43.70 45.29 56.07
N SER A 8 42.81 44.81 56.94
CA SER A 8 42.56 45.17 58.37
C SER A 8 41.76 46.48 58.60
N LEU A 9 40.52 46.32 59.05
CA LEU A 9 39.76 47.12 60.04
C LEU A 9 38.37 46.43 60.13
N GLY A 10 37.79 46.02 61.25
CA GLY A 10 37.98 46.36 62.65
C GLY A 10 36.60 46.70 63.24
N CYS A 11 36.12 45.85 64.16
CA CYS A 11 35.02 46.08 65.12
C CYS A 11 33.56 46.23 64.64
N GLY A 12 32.67 45.45 65.26
CA GLY A 12 31.24 45.75 65.27
C GLY A 12 30.35 44.53 65.56
N ALA A 13 30.39 44.05 66.80
CA ALA A 13 29.44 43.06 67.30
C ALA A 13 28.01 43.64 67.42
N LEU A 14 27.05 42.71 67.51
CA LEU A 14 25.72 42.83 68.09
C LEU A 14 24.57 43.42 67.25
N VAL A 15 23.69 42.49 66.87
CA VAL A 15 22.22 42.50 67.06
C VAL A 15 21.46 43.68 66.47
N LEU A 16 20.77 43.40 65.36
CA LEU A 16 19.38 43.83 65.14
C LEU A 16 18.63 42.67 64.48
N ALA A 17 18.13 41.78 65.35
CA ALA A 17 16.99 40.95 65.02
C ALA A 17 15.77 41.86 64.91
N LEU A 18 15.26 42.10 63.69
CA LEU A 18 13.92 42.63 63.48
C LEU A 18 13.33 42.07 62.17
N PHE A 19 12.16 41.42 62.32
CA PHE A 19 11.18 40.99 61.31
C PHE A 19 11.38 39.66 60.57
N THR A 20 11.34 38.54 61.29
CA THR A 20 10.89 37.23 60.73
C THR A 20 9.64 36.66 61.43
N GLY A 21 8.96 37.46 62.28
CA GLY A 21 7.92 36.97 63.19
C GLY A 21 6.45 37.05 62.73
N CYS A 22 6.11 37.76 61.66
CA CYS A 22 4.71 37.90 61.20
C CYS A 22 4.49 37.54 59.73
N ALA A 23 5.56 37.41 58.94
CA ALA A 23 5.51 37.10 57.50
C ALA A 23 5.43 35.59 57.19
N SER A 24 5.19 34.75 58.19
CA SER A 24 4.82 33.34 58.01
C SER A 24 3.36 33.07 58.32
N MET A 25 2.71 33.88 59.18
CA MET A 25 1.38 33.59 59.69
C MET A 25 0.29 33.76 58.62
N VAL A 26 0.41 34.78 57.77
CA VAL A 26 -0.60 35.05 56.72
C VAL A 26 -0.49 34.04 55.58
N GLU A 27 0.73 33.66 55.22
CA GLU A 27 1.07 32.64 54.23
C GLU A 27 0.61 31.27 54.70
N MET A 28 0.90 30.93 55.95
CA MET A 28 0.46 29.69 56.59
C MET A 28 -1.06 29.63 56.67
N GLN A 29 -1.73 30.70 57.08
CA GLN A 29 -3.19 30.76 57.14
C GLN A 29 -3.83 30.55 55.76
N ALA A 30 -3.27 31.15 54.69
CA ALA A 30 -3.76 30.96 53.32
C ALA A 30 -3.57 29.50 52.85
N ILE A 31 -2.42 28.89 53.16
CA ILE A 31 -2.10 27.51 52.81
C ILE A 31 -2.98 26.52 53.57
N GLU A 32 -3.16 26.69 54.88
CA GLU A 32 -4.01 25.84 55.72
C GLU A 32 -5.49 25.92 55.31
N GLN A 33 -6.01 27.12 55.04
CA GLN A 33 -7.38 27.28 54.56
C GLN A 33 -7.61 26.56 53.23
N PHE A 34 -6.64 26.62 52.32
CA PHE A 34 -6.70 25.91 51.06
C PHE A 34 -6.55 24.38 51.23
N ALA A 35 -5.59 23.93 52.04
CA ALA A 35 -5.34 22.52 52.32
C ALA A 35 -6.55 21.86 53.02
N ASN A 36 -7.14 22.52 54.01
CA ASN A 36 -8.36 22.07 54.67
C ASN A 36 -9.54 21.98 53.68
N ALA A 37 -9.61 22.86 52.69
CA ALA A 37 -10.65 22.79 51.67
C ALA A 37 -10.45 21.61 50.70
N ILE A 38 -9.20 21.20 50.42
CA ILE A 38 -8.91 19.92 49.72
C ILE A 38 -9.36 18.74 50.56
N GLU A 39 -8.98 18.70 51.84
CA GLU A 39 -9.23 17.55 52.72
C GLU A 39 -10.72 17.30 52.97
N ASN A 40 -11.51 18.38 53.05
CA ASN A 40 -12.96 18.33 53.28
C ASN A 40 -13.79 18.27 51.99
N ASP A 41 -13.18 18.11 50.81
CA ASP A 41 -13.88 18.08 49.52
C ASP A 41 -14.78 19.33 49.27
N ASP A 42 -14.40 20.52 49.76
CA ASP A 42 -15.23 21.74 49.70
C ASP A 42 -14.84 22.62 48.50
N LEU A 43 -15.49 22.41 47.35
CA LEU A 43 -15.23 23.16 46.12
C LEU A 43 -15.43 24.66 46.29
N LYS A 44 -16.43 25.08 47.07
CA LYS A 44 -16.76 26.50 47.24
C LYS A 44 -15.64 27.20 48.01
N LYS A 45 -15.14 26.61 49.08
CA LYS A 45 -13.99 27.14 49.83
C LYS A 45 -12.70 27.07 49.01
N LEU A 46 -12.46 25.98 48.28
CA LEU A 46 -11.32 25.86 47.37
C LEU A 46 -11.26 27.00 46.35
N LYS A 47 -12.40 27.34 45.73
CA LYS A 47 -12.52 28.48 44.82
C LYS A 47 -12.33 29.82 45.52
N HIS A 48 -12.78 29.96 46.78
CA HIS A 48 -12.61 31.18 47.56
C HIS A 48 -11.15 31.44 47.97
N HIS A 49 -10.39 30.39 48.27
CA HIS A 49 -9.00 30.45 48.72
C HIS A 49 -7.98 30.30 47.58
N SER A 50 -8.41 30.44 46.34
CA SER A 50 -7.55 30.38 45.15
C SER A 50 -7.74 31.58 44.23
N THR A 51 -6.77 31.82 43.34
CA THR A 51 -6.92 32.87 42.33
C THR A 51 -8.01 32.51 41.31
N MET A 52 -8.56 33.53 40.65
CA MET A 52 -9.50 33.32 39.53
C MET A 52 -8.91 32.46 38.41
N LYS A 53 -7.59 32.52 38.20
CA LYS A 53 -6.88 31.66 37.24
C LYS A 53 -6.97 30.19 37.67
N PHE A 54 -6.52 29.88 38.90
CA PHE A 54 -6.59 28.51 39.44
C PHE A 54 -8.02 27.98 39.44
N SER A 55 -8.98 28.80 39.89
CA SER A 55 -10.40 28.46 39.95
C SER A 55 -10.98 28.09 38.57
N LYS A 56 -10.65 28.86 37.53
CA LYS A 56 -11.15 28.62 36.16
C LYS A 56 -10.45 27.46 35.44
N VAL A 57 -9.24 27.12 35.84
CA VAL A 57 -8.41 26.10 35.18
C VAL A 57 -8.51 24.76 35.90
N ALA A 58 -8.22 24.74 37.20
CA ALA A 58 -8.11 23.53 38.01
C ALA A 58 -9.40 23.13 38.72
N LEU A 59 -10.35 24.06 38.91
CA LEU A 59 -11.59 23.86 39.67
C LEU A 59 -12.86 24.12 38.84
N ARG A 60 -12.78 23.97 37.51
CA ARG A 60 -13.79 24.52 36.59
C ARG A 60 -15.15 23.84 36.65
N ASN A 61 -15.23 22.61 37.14
CA ASN A 61 -16.48 21.84 37.28
C ASN A 61 -16.53 21.04 38.59
N GLU A 62 -17.67 20.44 38.89
CA GLU A 62 -17.87 19.68 40.13
C GLU A 62 -16.96 18.44 40.22
N SER A 63 -16.64 17.81 39.09
CA SER A 63 -15.72 16.67 39.05
C SER A 63 -14.27 17.01 39.38
N SER A 64 -13.91 18.30 39.49
CA SER A 64 -12.54 18.75 39.76
C SER A 64 -12.02 18.27 41.12
N ILE A 65 -12.88 18.15 42.14
CA ILE A 65 -12.47 17.59 43.45
C ILE A 65 -12.00 16.14 43.31
N ASP A 66 -12.76 15.34 42.58
CA ASP A 66 -12.40 13.93 42.38
C ASP A 66 -11.12 13.77 41.58
N ASP A 67 -10.87 14.67 40.62
CA ASP A 67 -9.66 14.66 39.81
C ASP A 67 -8.43 15.17 40.59
N LEU A 68 -8.61 16.09 41.56
CA LEU A 68 -7.55 16.48 42.51
C LEU A 68 -7.07 15.29 43.34
N LYS A 69 -7.96 14.37 43.74
CA LYS A 69 -7.58 13.13 44.47
C LYS A 69 -6.65 12.24 43.65
N ILE A 70 -6.73 12.28 42.30
CA ILE A 70 -5.86 11.51 41.40
C ILE A 70 -4.39 11.97 41.53
N LEU A 71 -4.18 13.27 41.78
CA LEU A 71 -2.85 13.88 41.91
C LEU A 71 -2.16 13.55 43.24
N ARG A 72 -2.88 12.99 44.22
CA ARG A 72 -2.36 12.60 45.54
C ARG A 72 -1.56 13.74 46.19
N ILE A 73 -2.13 14.95 46.18
CA ILE A 73 -1.56 16.10 46.86
C ILE A 73 -1.47 15.74 48.36
N PRO A 74 -0.29 15.81 48.99
CA PRO A 74 -0.14 15.57 50.42
C PRO A 74 -1.05 16.49 51.24
N THR A 75 -1.78 15.92 52.20
CA THR A 75 -2.60 16.63 53.19
C THR A 75 -2.12 16.29 54.61
N GLY A 76 -2.49 17.10 55.59
CA GLY A 76 -2.07 16.97 57.00
C GLY A 76 -1.40 18.25 57.54
N GLU A 77 -0.83 18.17 58.74
CA GLU A 77 -0.15 19.30 59.38
C GLU A 77 0.94 19.87 58.46
N THR A 78 0.92 21.19 58.28
CA THR A 78 1.84 21.89 57.37
C THR A 78 2.87 22.69 58.16
N THR A 79 4.10 22.79 57.66
CA THR A 79 5.16 23.62 58.26
C THR A 79 5.89 24.37 57.16
N VAL A 80 6.08 25.68 57.33
CA VAL A 80 6.77 26.51 56.33
C VAL A 80 8.27 26.32 56.44
N VAL A 81 8.91 25.94 55.33
CA VAL A 81 10.36 25.70 55.24
C VAL A 81 11.09 26.89 54.62
N ASN A 82 10.51 27.52 53.60
CA ASN A 82 11.15 28.63 52.91
C ASN A 82 10.10 29.56 52.30
N ILE A 83 10.31 30.87 52.38
CA ILE A 83 9.50 31.90 51.72
C ILE A 83 10.42 32.71 50.82
N LYS A 84 10.05 32.83 49.54
CA LYS A 84 10.70 33.69 48.57
C LYS A 84 9.72 34.73 48.07
N ASP A 85 9.94 35.99 48.42
CA ASP A 85 9.21 37.12 47.85
C ASP A 85 9.63 37.31 46.39
N VAL A 86 8.68 37.16 45.45
CA VAL A 86 8.92 37.36 44.01
C VAL A 86 8.59 38.81 43.62
N SER A 87 7.52 39.36 44.22
CA SER A 87 7.18 40.79 44.15
C SER A 87 6.30 41.17 45.34
N LYS A 88 5.90 42.45 45.46
CA LYS A 88 5.04 42.94 46.56
C LYS A 88 3.75 42.12 46.75
N ASN A 89 3.21 41.56 45.67
CA ASN A 89 1.93 40.84 45.66
C ASN A 89 2.08 39.36 45.25
N HIS A 90 3.30 38.82 45.25
CA HIS A 90 3.59 37.46 44.76
C HIS A 90 4.69 36.81 45.59
N LYS A 91 4.39 35.66 46.18
CA LYS A 91 5.31 34.88 47.02
C LYS A 91 5.36 33.42 46.57
N LYS A 92 6.51 32.79 46.76
CA LYS A 92 6.72 31.36 46.59
C LYS A 92 7.08 30.74 47.93
N VAL A 93 6.25 29.83 48.42
CA VAL A 93 6.35 29.25 49.76
C VAL A 93 6.57 27.75 49.66
N VAL A 94 7.69 27.26 50.17
CA VAL A 94 7.97 25.83 50.31
C VAL A 94 7.48 25.37 51.67
N VAL A 95 6.63 24.34 51.70
CA VAL A 95 6.10 23.74 52.93
C VAL A 95 6.42 22.25 53.00
N GLU A 96 6.56 21.73 54.21
CA GLU A 96 6.57 20.29 54.51
C GLU A 96 5.20 19.89 55.06
N VAL A 97 4.61 18.82 54.51
CA VAL A 97 3.27 18.36 54.84
C VAL A 97 3.29 16.93 55.39
N GLY A 98 2.62 16.73 56.52
CA GLY A 98 2.41 15.47 57.21
C GLY A 98 3.66 14.87 57.85
N GLU A 99 3.51 13.72 58.51
CA GLU A 99 4.59 13.03 59.24
C GLU A 99 5.81 12.70 58.37
N ASN A 100 5.57 12.39 57.10
CA ASN A 100 6.62 12.08 56.12
C ASN A 100 7.32 13.32 55.54
N LYS A 101 6.99 14.53 56.02
CA LYS A 101 7.58 15.82 55.63
C LYS A 101 7.69 15.99 54.11
N LYS A 102 6.60 15.72 53.39
CA LYS A 102 6.59 15.84 51.92
C LYS A 102 6.63 17.31 51.53
N LYS A 103 7.58 17.68 50.66
CA LYS A 103 7.76 19.06 50.21
C LYS A 103 6.78 19.44 49.09
N LEU A 104 6.09 20.55 49.30
CA LEU A 104 5.26 21.24 48.31
C LEU A 104 5.76 22.68 48.12
N LEU A 105 5.58 23.21 46.91
CA LEU A 105 5.81 24.62 46.63
C LEU A 105 4.48 25.28 46.28
N TYR A 106 4.02 26.20 47.11
CA TYR A 106 2.86 27.03 46.87
C TYR A 106 3.30 28.33 46.20
N ASP A 107 2.56 28.73 45.17
CA ASP A 107 2.63 30.06 44.59
C ASP A 107 1.44 30.86 45.13
N LEU A 108 1.71 31.94 45.87
CA LEU A 108 0.71 32.76 46.52
C LEU A 108 0.65 34.14 45.88
N LYS A 109 -0.58 34.64 45.66
CA LYS A 109 -0.81 36.00 45.17
C LYS A 109 -1.77 36.76 46.06
N GLN A 110 -1.51 38.05 46.19
CA GLN A 110 -2.41 38.95 46.90
C GLN A 110 -3.52 39.44 45.97
N VAL A 111 -4.78 39.23 46.37
CA VAL A 111 -5.95 39.71 45.63
C VAL A 111 -6.05 41.23 45.79
N THR A 112 -5.94 41.98 44.69
CA THR A 112 -5.91 43.45 44.69
C THR A 112 -7.14 44.11 45.32
N LYS A 113 -8.32 43.48 45.22
CA LYS A 113 -9.57 44.03 45.80
C LYS A 113 -9.71 43.83 47.30
N THR A 114 -9.18 42.75 47.86
CA THR A 114 -9.42 42.36 49.25
C THR A 114 -8.16 42.38 50.12
N GLY A 115 -6.98 42.51 49.50
CA GLY A 115 -5.69 42.43 50.18
C GLY A 115 -5.36 41.02 50.72
N LYS A 116 -6.22 40.01 50.49
CA LYS A 116 -6.02 38.66 51.00
C LYS A 116 -5.03 37.88 50.13
N TRP A 117 -4.17 37.09 50.77
CA TRP A 117 -3.31 36.11 50.10
C TRP A 117 -4.12 34.86 49.77
N VAL A 118 -4.00 34.39 48.54
CA VAL A 118 -4.66 33.17 48.05
C VAL A 118 -3.69 32.34 47.21
N VAL A 119 -4.00 31.06 47.02
CA VAL A 119 -3.18 30.14 46.24
C VAL A 119 -3.38 30.40 44.73
N ASP A 120 -2.30 30.70 44.01
CA ASP A 120 -2.29 30.80 42.54
C ASP A 120 -1.95 29.46 41.89
N ASP A 121 -1.06 28.68 42.48
CA ASP A 121 -0.73 27.33 42.04
C ASP A 121 -0.02 26.51 43.11
N ILE A 122 0.06 25.20 42.90
CA ILE A 122 0.82 24.27 43.74
C ILE A 122 1.72 23.45 42.84
N TYR A 123 2.96 23.25 43.26
CA TYR A 123 3.90 22.41 42.56
C TYR A 123 4.24 21.20 43.43
N VAL A 124 4.01 20.01 42.88
CA VAL A 124 4.28 18.74 43.55
C VAL A 124 5.51 18.09 42.92
N LYS A 125 6.42 17.62 43.77
CA LYS A 125 7.61 16.89 43.33
C LYS A 125 7.21 15.48 42.85
N GLN A 126 7.39 15.20 41.56
CA GLN A 126 7.21 13.86 41.00
C GLN A 126 8.57 13.26 40.64
N LYS A 127 8.74 11.96 40.91
CA LYS A 127 9.91 11.18 40.48
C LYS A 127 9.53 10.34 39.27
N GLN A 128 10.27 10.47 38.17
CA GLN A 128 10.13 9.64 36.98
C GLN A 128 11.54 9.23 36.53
N LYS A 129 11.80 7.90 36.47
CA LYS A 129 13.03 7.29 35.92
C LYS A 129 14.32 8.09 36.23
N ASN A 130 14.60 8.31 37.53
CA ASN A 130 15.76 9.02 38.09
C ASN A 130 15.79 10.56 38.00
N LEU A 131 14.82 11.21 37.36
CA LEU A 131 14.66 12.66 37.39
C LEU A 131 13.54 13.07 38.34
N SER A 132 13.76 14.15 39.09
CA SER A 132 12.73 14.75 39.93
C SER A 132 12.33 16.11 39.39
N VAL A 133 11.07 16.21 38.97
CA VAL A 133 10.51 17.41 38.36
C VAL A 133 9.38 17.93 39.24
N MET A 134 9.35 19.24 39.45
CA MET A 134 8.22 19.92 40.09
C MET A 134 7.17 20.17 39.01
N LYS A 135 5.97 19.61 39.16
CA LYS A 135 4.87 19.81 38.21
C LYS A 135 3.77 20.67 38.82
N SER A 136 3.24 21.62 38.04
CA SER A 136 2.08 22.44 38.38
C SER A 136 0.84 21.54 38.56
N VAL A 137 0.08 21.79 39.62
CA VAL A 137 -1.24 21.17 39.86
C VAL A 137 -2.25 21.76 38.90
N SER A 138 -2.20 23.06 38.62
CA SER A 138 -3.11 23.70 37.66
C SER A 138 -3.00 23.09 36.26
N GLU A 139 -1.78 22.92 35.75
CA GLU A 139 -1.55 22.33 34.41
C GLU A 139 -1.98 20.86 34.35
N GLN A 140 -1.70 20.09 35.41
CA GLN A 140 -2.14 18.70 35.48
C GLN A 140 -3.67 18.60 35.55
N MET A 141 -4.32 19.45 36.35
CA MET A 141 -5.78 19.48 36.44
C MET A 141 -6.44 19.91 35.14
N ASP A 142 -5.89 20.93 34.46
CA ASP A 142 -6.39 21.37 33.16
C ASP A 142 -6.41 20.22 32.15
N LEU A 143 -5.31 19.46 32.07
CA LEU A 143 -5.22 18.28 31.21
C LEU A 143 -6.22 17.19 31.62
N LEU A 144 -6.29 16.85 32.92
CA LEU A 144 -7.21 15.81 33.43
C LEU A 144 -8.68 16.12 33.11
N LEU A 145 -9.08 17.37 33.34
CA LEU A 145 -10.44 17.83 33.08
C LEU A 145 -10.73 17.86 31.58
N THR A 146 -9.75 18.27 30.76
CA THR A 146 -9.92 18.28 29.29
C THR A 146 -10.03 16.86 28.75
N VAL A 147 -9.28 15.91 29.29
CA VAL A 147 -9.39 14.50 28.93
C VAL A 147 -10.77 13.95 29.30
N ARG A 148 -11.30 14.33 30.47
CA ARG A 148 -12.66 13.93 30.89
C ARG A 148 -13.72 14.50 29.94
N GLU A 149 -13.62 15.78 29.60
CA GLU A 149 -14.51 16.45 28.64
C GLU A 149 -14.43 15.79 27.25
N PHE A 150 -13.24 15.45 26.78
CA PHE A 150 -13.03 14.68 25.56
C PHE A 150 -13.73 13.32 25.63
N VAL A 151 -13.47 12.52 26.66
CA VAL A 151 -14.10 11.19 26.80
C VAL A 151 -15.62 11.30 26.84
N SER A 152 -16.16 12.25 27.60
CA SER A 152 -17.60 12.48 27.68
C SER A 152 -18.22 12.91 26.35
N ALA A 153 -17.56 13.81 25.60
CA ALA A 153 -18.03 14.22 24.27
C ALA A 153 -18.10 13.03 23.29
N TRP A 154 -17.07 12.19 23.29
CA TRP A 154 -16.99 11.03 22.41
C TRP A 154 -17.91 9.87 22.84
N GLU A 155 -18.17 9.71 24.14
CA GLU A 155 -19.17 8.77 24.67
C GLU A 155 -20.61 9.22 24.37
N ALA A 156 -20.90 10.51 24.50
CA ALA A 156 -22.22 11.07 24.19
C ALA A 156 -22.51 11.06 22.68
N GLY A 157 -21.46 11.14 21.85
CA GLY A 157 -21.58 11.14 20.40
C GLY A 157 -22.13 12.44 19.81
N ASN A 158 -22.25 13.50 20.61
CA ASN A 158 -22.69 14.81 20.13
C ASN A 158 -21.61 15.44 19.23
N ARG A 159 -22.01 15.86 18.04
CA ARG A 159 -21.10 16.40 17.02
C ARG A 159 -20.38 17.66 17.50
N ASP A 160 -21.10 18.65 18.01
CA ASP A 160 -20.53 19.94 18.40
C ASP A 160 -19.54 19.78 19.55
N ASP A 161 -19.83 18.87 20.50
CA ASP A 161 -18.93 18.55 21.60
C ASP A 161 -17.65 17.84 21.12
N ILE A 162 -17.78 16.89 20.18
CA ILE A 162 -16.62 16.20 19.58
C ILE A 162 -15.74 17.22 18.84
N LEU A 163 -16.32 18.05 17.98
CA LEU A 163 -15.60 19.11 17.26
C LEU A 163 -14.98 20.12 18.25
N GLY A 164 -15.67 20.41 19.35
CA GLY A 164 -15.20 21.29 20.42
C GLY A 164 -14.00 20.76 21.20
N THR A 165 -13.71 19.46 21.17
CA THR A 165 -12.60 18.84 21.94
C THR A 165 -11.36 18.54 21.09
N THR A 166 -11.42 18.79 19.78
CA THR A 166 -10.34 18.51 18.82
C THR A 166 -9.62 19.78 18.36
N ASP A 167 -8.38 19.63 17.85
CA ASP A 167 -7.60 20.73 17.30
C ASP A 167 -8.16 21.17 15.93
N THR A 168 -7.72 22.32 15.43
CA THR A 168 -8.23 22.86 14.16
C THR A 168 -8.14 21.85 13.00
N LYS A 169 -7.00 21.16 12.85
CA LYS A 169 -6.78 20.21 11.74
C LYS A 169 -7.60 18.92 11.87
N PHE A 170 -7.85 18.42 13.08
CA PHE A 170 -8.68 17.24 13.28
C PHE A 170 -10.17 17.60 13.19
N LYS A 171 -10.55 18.79 13.69
CA LYS A 171 -11.89 19.34 13.57
C LYS A 171 -12.33 19.43 12.12
N GLU A 172 -11.53 20.02 11.24
CA GLU A 172 -11.82 20.16 9.80
C GLU A 172 -12.22 18.81 9.17
N VAL A 173 -11.43 17.75 9.43
CA VAL A 173 -11.71 16.40 8.91
C VAL A 173 -13.02 15.83 9.46
N LEU A 174 -13.31 16.04 10.75
CA LEU A 174 -14.53 15.53 11.38
C LEU A 174 -15.78 16.33 10.98
N GLU A 175 -15.62 17.61 10.65
CA GLU A 175 -16.67 18.51 10.21
C GLU A 175 -17.11 18.22 8.76
N GLU A 176 -16.23 17.73 7.90
CA GLU A 176 -16.64 17.28 6.56
C GLU A 176 -17.27 15.88 6.58
N LEU A 177 -17.01 15.09 7.62
CA LEU A 177 -17.49 13.72 7.72
C LEU A 177 -19.01 13.65 7.89
N HIS A 178 -19.66 12.78 7.10
CA HIS A 178 -21.09 12.51 7.21
C HIS A 178 -21.47 12.13 8.66
N PRO A 179 -22.59 12.64 9.23
CA PRO A 179 -22.94 12.43 10.63
C PRO A 179 -22.99 10.96 11.07
N ALA A 180 -23.46 10.07 10.19
CA ALA A 180 -23.52 8.64 10.47
C ALA A 180 -22.12 8.00 10.64
N TYR A 181 -21.14 8.39 9.81
CA TYR A 181 -19.76 7.93 9.97
C TYR A 181 -19.15 8.46 11.27
N LEU A 182 -19.38 9.73 11.60
CA LEU A 182 -18.89 10.33 12.85
C LEU A 182 -19.46 9.61 14.08
N ALA A 183 -20.77 9.30 14.07
CA ALA A 183 -21.43 8.59 15.16
C ALA A 183 -20.91 7.16 15.35
N ARG A 184 -20.61 6.43 14.26
CA ARG A 184 -20.02 5.09 14.35
C ARG A 184 -18.55 5.15 14.77
N LEU A 185 -17.78 6.09 14.25
CA LEU A 185 -16.39 6.32 14.65
C LEU A 185 -16.30 6.66 16.14
N SER A 186 -17.15 7.56 16.64
CA SER A 186 -17.19 7.93 18.05
C SER A 186 -17.55 6.74 18.94
N LYS A 187 -18.56 5.95 18.55
CA LYS A 187 -18.93 4.70 19.24
C LYS A 187 -17.78 3.69 19.26
N ASN A 188 -17.02 3.54 18.19
CA ASN A 188 -15.85 2.65 18.15
C ASN A 188 -14.74 3.12 19.09
N ILE A 189 -14.52 4.43 19.19
CA ILE A 189 -13.50 5.01 20.06
C ILE A 189 -13.91 4.95 21.53
N ALA A 190 -15.14 5.35 21.85
CA ALA A 190 -15.70 5.27 23.21
C ALA A 190 -15.87 3.82 23.70
N GLY A 191 -16.30 2.92 22.81
CA GLY A 191 -16.66 1.52 23.07
C GLY A 191 -17.82 1.36 24.06
N GLU A 192 -17.89 0.21 24.73
CA GLU A 192 -19.00 -0.07 25.64
C GLU A 192 -18.98 0.82 26.89
N PRO A 193 -20.13 1.42 27.26
CA PRO A 193 -20.23 2.23 28.46
C PRO A 193 -19.85 1.42 29.70
N GLN A 194 -18.89 1.91 30.48
CA GLN A 194 -18.47 1.21 31.70
C GLN A 194 -19.48 1.42 32.84
N LYS A 195 -20.16 0.35 33.25
CA LYS A 195 -21.07 0.35 34.41
C LYS A 195 -20.39 0.67 35.76
N SER A 196 -19.06 0.60 35.86
CA SER A 196 -18.34 0.82 37.12
C SER A 196 -17.79 2.25 37.25
N LYS A 197 -18.25 2.99 38.27
CA LYS A 197 -17.75 4.33 38.66
C LYS A 197 -16.28 4.39 39.10
N LYS A 198 -15.51 3.28 39.06
CA LYS A 198 -14.09 3.29 39.41
C LYS A 198 -13.30 4.02 38.32
N LYS A 199 -13.16 5.33 38.50
CA LYS A 199 -12.39 6.26 37.67
C LYS A 199 -11.00 5.70 37.43
N LYS A 200 -10.71 5.30 36.19
CA LYS A 200 -9.40 4.80 35.81
C LYS A 200 -8.45 5.99 35.69
N LYS A 201 -7.32 5.92 36.39
CA LYS A 201 -6.33 6.99 36.42
C LYS A 201 -5.68 7.14 35.03
N PRO A 202 -5.80 8.30 34.36
CA PRO A 202 -5.00 8.59 33.18
C PRO A 202 -3.51 8.63 33.54
N ASP A 203 -2.69 8.08 32.67
CA ASP A 203 -1.24 8.29 32.67
C ASP A 203 -0.89 9.31 31.58
N ALA A 204 -0.42 10.48 32.00
CA ALA A 204 -0.13 11.58 31.09
C ALA A 204 1.38 11.85 31.04
N GLN A 205 1.90 11.90 29.82
CA GLN A 205 3.23 12.42 29.51
C GLN A 205 3.05 13.79 28.88
N LEU A 206 3.63 14.82 29.48
CA LEU A 206 3.48 16.21 29.06
C LEU A 206 4.86 16.79 28.78
N ASP A 207 5.01 17.38 27.60
CA ASP A 207 6.21 18.10 27.17
C ASP A 207 5.80 19.41 26.48
N LYS A 208 6.09 20.53 27.15
CA LYS A 208 5.76 21.91 26.71
C LYS A 208 4.30 22.06 26.26
N ASN A 209 4.07 21.93 24.96
CA ASN A 209 2.79 22.14 24.28
C ASN A 209 2.17 20.84 23.74
N ILE A 210 2.73 19.67 24.06
CA ILE A 210 2.24 18.36 23.64
C ILE A 210 1.96 17.50 24.87
N ALA A 211 0.88 16.74 24.84
CA ALA A 211 0.57 15.74 25.84
C ALA A 211 0.13 14.42 25.20
N ILE A 212 0.60 13.30 25.73
CA ILE A 212 0.14 11.96 25.38
C ILE A 212 -0.52 11.37 26.63
N VAL A 213 -1.81 11.09 26.55
CA VAL A 213 -2.61 10.59 27.66
C VAL A 213 -3.04 9.17 27.39
N ARG A 214 -2.70 8.25 28.28
CA ARG A 214 -3.09 6.84 28.23
C ARG A 214 -4.18 6.57 29.26
N LEU A 215 -5.34 6.14 28.76
CA LEU A 215 -6.51 5.78 29.55
C LEU A 215 -6.72 4.26 29.49
N PRO A 216 -6.65 3.55 30.62
CA PRO A 216 -6.90 2.12 30.60
C PRO A 216 -8.38 1.84 30.30
N ARG A 217 -8.67 0.81 29.51
CA ARG A 217 -10.03 0.35 29.15
C ARG A 217 -10.22 -1.10 29.57
N LYS A 218 -11.44 -1.62 29.50
CA LYS A 218 -11.68 -3.06 29.80
C LYS A 218 -11.01 -3.94 28.75
N SER A 219 -11.14 -3.56 27.48
CA SER A 219 -10.59 -4.27 26.33
C SER A 219 -9.14 -3.92 26.01
N GLY A 220 -8.55 -2.88 26.61
CA GLY A 220 -7.15 -2.49 26.36
C GLY A 220 -6.84 -1.08 26.86
N GLN A 221 -6.47 -0.16 25.97
CA GLN A 221 -6.17 1.24 26.32
C GLN A 221 -6.60 2.21 25.23
N MET A 222 -6.91 3.45 25.62
CA MET A 222 -7.07 4.59 24.71
C MET A 222 -5.87 5.51 24.89
N VAL A 223 -5.29 5.97 23.79
CA VAL A 223 -4.19 6.92 23.77
C VAL A 223 -4.66 8.18 23.07
N ILE A 224 -4.67 9.31 23.77
CA ILE A 224 -5.07 10.61 23.25
C ILE A 224 -3.81 11.45 23.07
N SER A 225 -3.57 11.90 21.85
CA SER A 225 -2.50 12.84 21.52
C SER A 225 -3.08 14.24 21.55
N MET A 226 -2.53 15.13 22.35
CA MET A 226 -3.06 16.48 22.56
C MET A 226 -2.00 17.55 22.32
N GLN A 227 -2.46 18.72 21.87
CA GLN A 227 -1.64 19.91 21.71
C GLN A 227 -2.29 21.10 22.41
N LEU A 228 -1.47 21.97 22.97
CA LEU A 228 -1.91 23.22 23.57
C LEU A 228 -2.09 24.28 22.48
N GLU A 229 -3.34 24.60 22.15
CA GLU A 229 -3.71 25.62 21.15
C GLU A 229 -4.46 26.77 21.85
N LYS A 230 -3.99 28.01 21.69
CA LYS A 230 -4.60 29.21 22.31
C LYS A 230 -4.86 29.04 23.82
N GLY A 231 -3.94 28.37 24.52
CA GLY A 231 -4.02 28.14 25.96
C GLY A 231 -5.03 27.06 26.40
N LYS A 232 -5.52 26.24 25.48
CA LYS A 232 -6.41 25.09 25.77
C LYS A 232 -5.85 23.82 25.15
N TRP A 233 -5.92 22.72 25.89
CA TRP A 233 -5.58 21.42 25.35
C TRP A 233 -6.64 20.97 24.34
N LYS A 234 -6.19 20.47 23.20
CA LYS A 234 -7.04 19.96 22.13
C LYS A 234 -6.51 18.63 21.64
N ALA A 235 -7.40 17.67 21.39
CA ALA A 235 -7.00 16.39 20.83
C ALA A 235 -6.61 16.54 19.36
N THR A 236 -5.41 16.09 19.02
CA THR A 236 -4.87 16.06 17.65
C THR A 236 -5.11 14.71 16.99
N ASP A 237 -5.22 13.64 17.79
CA ASP A 237 -5.57 12.29 17.37
C ASP A 237 -5.98 11.43 18.58
N VAL A 238 -6.65 10.32 18.32
CA VAL A 238 -6.95 9.29 19.34
C VAL A 238 -6.76 7.89 18.76
N ALA A 239 -6.12 7.03 19.53
CA ALA A 239 -5.92 5.62 19.24
C ALA A 239 -6.59 4.76 20.31
N VAL A 240 -7.06 3.58 19.91
CA VAL A 240 -7.64 2.55 20.77
C VAL A 240 -6.95 1.24 20.51
N GLU A 241 -6.30 0.71 21.54
CA GLU A 241 -5.83 -0.66 21.55
C GLU A 241 -6.86 -1.56 22.21
N SER A 242 -7.19 -2.64 21.52
CA SER A 242 -8.02 -3.71 22.07
C SER A 242 -7.33 -5.06 21.96
N LYS A 243 -7.41 -5.84 23.03
CA LYS A 243 -6.88 -7.20 23.16
C LYS A 243 -7.98 -8.26 23.05
N ILE A 244 -9.26 -7.87 23.04
CA ILE A 244 -10.39 -8.79 23.25
C ILE A 244 -11.35 -8.80 22.05
N ASP A 245 -11.61 -7.66 21.42
CA ASP A 245 -12.68 -7.51 20.41
C ASP A 245 -12.18 -7.23 18.98
N GLY A 246 -10.86 -7.20 18.76
CA GLY A 246 -10.26 -6.89 17.46
C GLY A 246 -10.50 -5.45 16.97
N LYS A 247 -11.21 -4.61 17.72
CA LYS A 247 -11.54 -3.21 17.37
C LYS A 247 -10.39 -2.28 17.71
N HIS A 248 -9.27 -2.50 17.03
CA HIS A 248 -8.09 -1.66 17.15
C HIS A 248 -8.20 -0.44 16.23
N VAL A 249 -8.09 0.76 16.80
CA VAL A 249 -8.05 2.03 16.06
C VAL A 249 -6.64 2.60 16.23
N LYS A 250 -5.81 2.55 15.18
CA LYS A 250 -4.46 3.12 15.24
C LYS A 250 -4.48 4.64 15.32
N SER A 251 -5.44 5.27 14.65
CA SER A 251 -5.59 6.73 14.56
C SER A 251 -7.00 7.05 14.05
N ALA A 252 -7.78 7.74 14.88
CA ALA A 252 -9.11 8.21 14.51
C ALA A 252 -9.06 9.25 13.40
N LYS A 253 -8.04 10.10 13.41
CA LYS A 253 -7.85 11.11 12.37
C LYS A 253 -7.60 10.48 11.01
N LYS A 254 -6.76 9.43 10.94
CA LYS A 254 -6.52 8.68 9.70
C LYS A 254 -7.77 7.94 9.23
N GLN A 255 -8.48 7.28 10.16
CA GLN A 255 -9.75 6.63 9.83
C GLN A 255 -10.78 7.63 9.29
N ALA A 256 -10.93 8.79 9.91
CA ALA A 256 -11.84 9.84 9.43
C ALA A 256 -11.50 10.30 8.01
N LYS A 257 -10.20 10.47 7.69
CA LYS A 257 -9.75 10.79 6.32
C LYS A 257 -10.10 9.69 5.30
N MET A 258 -9.93 8.42 5.66
CA MET A 258 -10.30 7.29 4.79
C MET A 258 -11.82 7.26 4.55
N LEU A 259 -12.61 7.43 5.62
CA LEU A 259 -14.08 7.48 5.53
C LEU A 259 -14.56 8.67 4.69
N LEU A 260 -13.87 9.81 4.76
CA LEU A 260 -14.15 10.97 3.93
C LEU A 260 -13.90 10.66 2.44
N ALA A 261 -12.78 10.01 2.10
CA ALA A 261 -12.50 9.57 0.73
C ALA A 261 -13.57 8.59 0.21
N VAL A 262 -14.01 7.64 1.06
CA VAL A 262 -15.13 6.73 0.73
C VAL A 262 -16.43 7.51 0.50
N SER A 263 -16.79 8.41 1.41
CA SER A 263 -18.02 9.21 1.30
C SER A 263 -18.04 10.00 0.00
N HIS A 264 -16.99 10.75 -0.28
CA HIS A 264 -16.90 11.53 -1.51
C HIS A 264 -16.90 10.68 -2.78
N PHE A 265 -16.24 9.51 -2.75
CA PHE A 265 -16.31 8.57 -3.87
C PHE A 265 -17.73 8.08 -4.11
N LEU A 266 -18.43 7.63 -3.05
CA LEU A 266 -19.81 7.13 -3.15
C LEU A 266 -20.77 8.22 -3.63
N ASP A 267 -20.65 9.44 -3.10
CA ASP A 267 -21.47 10.58 -3.50
C ASP A 267 -21.23 10.96 -4.97
N ALA A 268 -19.97 11.01 -5.40
CA ALA A 268 -19.61 11.28 -6.80
C ALA A 268 -20.10 10.17 -7.74
N TYR A 269 -20.04 8.92 -7.31
CA TYR A 269 -20.54 7.77 -8.06
C TYR A 269 -22.05 7.86 -8.27
N GLN A 270 -22.80 8.15 -7.21
CA GLN A 270 -24.26 8.32 -7.25
C GLN A 270 -24.71 9.45 -8.16
N GLN A 271 -23.97 10.56 -8.16
CA GLN A 271 -24.27 11.71 -8.99
C GLN A 271 -23.84 11.53 -10.45
N GLY A 272 -23.12 10.45 -10.78
CA GLY A 272 -22.53 10.29 -12.11
C GLY A 272 -21.39 11.27 -12.41
N ASN A 273 -20.83 11.93 -11.40
CA ASN A 273 -19.85 13.00 -11.56
C ASN A 273 -18.44 12.43 -11.78
N LYS A 274 -18.06 12.27 -13.05
CA LYS A 274 -16.76 11.72 -13.45
C LYS A 274 -15.57 12.59 -13.00
N ASP A 275 -15.73 13.90 -12.96
CA ASP A 275 -14.65 14.82 -12.55
C ASP A 275 -14.32 14.67 -11.06
N ASP A 276 -15.32 14.46 -10.21
CA ASP A 276 -15.10 14.19 -8.80
C ASP A 276 -14.62 12.75 -8.57
N LEU A 277 -15.13 11.76 -9.30
CA LEU A 277 -14.60 10.40 -9.25
C LEU A 277 -13.09 10.35 -9.52
N LYS A 278 -12.59 11.14 -10.48
CA LYS A 278 -11.15 11.26 -10.75
C LYS A 278 -10.34 11.78 -9.55
N LYS A 279 -10.92 12.59 -8.68
CA LYS A 279 -10.23 13.14 -7.50
C LYS A 279 -10.07 12.11 -6.37
N TYR A 280 -11.03 11.19 -6.26
CA TYR A 280 -11.15 10.23 -5.16
C TYR A 280 -10.86 8.77 -5.56
N ALA A 281 -10.63 8.49 -6.84
CA ALA A 281 -10.12 7.22 -7.34
C ALA A 281 -8.64 7.31 -7.73
N THR A 282 -7.94 6.18 -7.78
CA THR A 282 -6.61 6.12 -8.40
C THR A 282 -6.73 6.40 -9.91
N ASP A 283 -5.68 6.98 -10.50
CA ASP A 283 -5.67 7.27 -11.94
C ASP A 283 -5.91 6.02 -12.79
N GLN A 284 -5.37 4.89 -12.33
CA GLN A 284 -5.50 3.59 -12.98
C GLN A 284 -6.94 3.09 -12.95
N PHE A 285 -7.59 3.10 -11.77
CA PHE A 285 -8.99 2.70 -11.64
C PHE A 285 -9.92 3.64 -12.42
N PHE A 286 -9.67 4.95 -12.36
CA PHE A 286 -10.46 5.92 -13.08
C PHE A 286 -10.37 5.71 -14.60
N ARG A 287 -9.15 5.70 -15.16
CA ARG A 287 -8.96 5.58 -16.62
C ARG A 287 -9.32 4.20 -17.16
N GLY A 288 -9.05 3.15 -16.38
CA GLY A 288 -9.29 1.75 -16.76
C GLY A 288 -10.74 1.30 -16.62
N SER A 289 -11.58 2.06 -15.91
CA SER A 289 -12.93 1.64 -15.57
C SER A 289 -13.92 2.81 -15.52
N LEU A 290 -13.77 3.70 -14.54
CA LEU A 290 -14.81 4.68 -14.21
C LEU A 290 -15.02 5.73 -15.31
N ALA A 291 -14.00 6.10 -16.08
CA ALA A 291 -14.08 7.16 -17.06
C ALA A 291 -15.10 6.88 -18.18
N PHE A 292 -15.20 5.62 -18.60
CA PHE A 292 -16.10 5.18 -19.67
C PHE A 292 -17.21 4.23 -19.20
N GLY A 293 -17.13 3.73 -17.96
CA GLY A 293 -18.10 2.81 -17.40
C GLY A 293 -19.48 3.43 -17.18
N ASP A 294 -20.52 2.67 -17.51
CA ASP A 294 -21.91 2.99 -17.16
C ASP A 294 -22.16 2.62 -15.70
N LEU A 295 -22.17 3.64 -14.83
CA LEU A 295 -22.28 3.47 -13.38
C LEU A 295 -23.64 2.88 -12.96
N THR A 296 -24.65 2.96 -13.83
CA THR A 296 -26.00 2.45 -13.53
C THR A 296 -26.06 0.92 -13.54
N LEU A 297 -25.10 0.25 -14.19
CA LEU A 297 -25.00 -1.22 -14.21
C LEU A 297 -24.65 -1.81 -12.83
N ALA A 298 -24.03 -1.01 -11.96
CA ALA A 298 -23.65 -1.40 -10.61
C ALA A 298 -23.99 -0.27 -9.63
N PRO A 299 -25.23 -0.18 -9.14
CA PRO A 299 -25.58 0.82 -8.13
C PRO A 299 -24.80 0.56 -6.84
N LEU A 300 -24.13 1.60 -6.33
CA LEU A 300 -23.49 1.60 -5.01
C LEU A 300 -24.45 2.16 -3.96
N PRO A 301 -24.21 2.00 -2.65
CA PRO A 301 -25.02 2.63 -1.62
C PRO A 301 -24.76 4.13 -1.52
N LEU A 302 -25.70 4.86 -0.94
CA LEU A 302 -25.45 6.21 -0.44
C LEU A 302 -24.42 6.14 0.71
N ALA A 303 -23.62 7.19 0.87
CA ALA A 303 -22.65 7.27 1.97
C ALA A 303 -23.32 7.10 3.36
N ALA A 304 -24.54 7.62 3.52
CA ALA A 304 -25.32 7.47 4.74
C ALA A 304 -25.67 6.00 5.05
N ASP A 305 -26.06 5.23 4.04
CA ASP A 305 -26.43 3.82 4.18
C ASP A 305 -25.18 2.97 4.44
N ALA A 306 -24.10 3.26 3.72
CA ALA A 306 -22.81 2.61 3.92
C ALA A 306 -22.25 2.84 5.33
N ALA A 307 -22.56 3.99 5.95
CA ALA A 307 -22.15 4.28 7.32
C ALA A 307 -22.88 3.44 8.38
N ALA A 308 -24.07 2.92 8.05
CA ALA A 308 -24.88 2.16 9.00
C ALA A 308 -24.19 0.86 9.40
N ASP A 309 -23.56 0.15 8.44
CA ASP A 309 -22.86 -1.10 8.70
C ASP A 309 -21.51 -1.32 8.00
N TYR A 310 -20.51 -0.48 8.32
CA TYR A 310 -19.15 -0.63 7.78
C TYR A 310 -18.11 -1.29 8.69
N GLU A 311 -17.24 -2.10 8.11
CA GLU A 311 -15.95 -2.50 8.67
C GLU A 311 -14.81 -1.79 7.91
N LEU A 312 -13.81 -1.29 8.64
CA LEU A 312 -12.62 -0.68 8.05
C LEU A 312 -11.38 -1.42 8.55
N LYS A 313 -10.72 -2.16 7.66
CA LYS A 313 -9.46 -2.88 7.94
C LYS A 313 -8.32 -2.09 7.33
N ILE A 314 -7.24 -1.88 8.09
CA ILE A 314 -6.10 -1.04 7.67
C ILE A 314 -4.80 -1.82 7.83
N GLU A 315 -4.11 -2.03 6.71
CA GLU A 315 -2.85 -2.74 6.59
C GLU A 315 -1.81 -1.87 5.89
N SER A 316 -0.94 -1.24 6.68
CA SER A 316 0.10 -0.32 6.20
C SER A 316 -0.47 0.81 5.33
N ASN A 317 -0.31 0.72 4.00
CA ASN A 317 -0.77 1.70 3.02
C ASN A 317 -2.08 1.32 2.35
N LEU A 318 -2.63 0.14 2.66
CA LEU A 318 -3.89 -0.34 2.13
C LEU A 318 -4.97 -0.29 3.20
N ALA A 319 -6.19 0.00 2.79
CA ALA A 319 -7.36 -0.15 3.62
C ALA A 319 -8.49 -0.79 2.83
N SER A 320 -9.31 -1.60 3.49
CA SER A 320 -10.53 -2.17 2.92
C SER A 320 -11.71 -1.67 3.74
N PHE A 321 -12.60 -0.95 3.07
CA PHE A 321 -13.89 -0.54 3.60
C PHE A 321 -14.95 -1.53 3.10
N VAL A 322 -15.60 -2.26 4.01
CA VAL A 322 -16.63 -3.24 3.67
C VAL A 322 -17.95 -2.79 4.26
N THR A 323 -19.01 -2.77 3.48
CA THR A 323 -20.37 -2.47 3.95
C THR A 323 -21.38 -3.45 3.38
N HIS A 324 -22.47 -3.67 4.11
CA HIS A 324 -23.63 -4.40 3.62
C HIS A 324 -24.74 -3.41 3.27
N ALA A 325 -25.18 -3.40 2.02
CA ALA A 325 -26.27 -2.55 1.56
C ALA A 325 -27.14 -3.31 0.55
N ALA A 326 -28.45 -3.19 0.70
CA ALA A 326 -29.44 -3.83 -0.17
C ALA A 326 -29.20 -5.34 -0.39
N GLY A 327 -28.75 -6.06 0.65
CA GLY A 327 -28.47 -7.51 0.58
C GLY A 327 -27.21 -7.88 -0.21
N ARG A 328 -26.30 -6.93 -0.43
CA ARG A 328 -25.01 -7.17 -1.07
C ARG A 328 -23.88 -6.68 -0.18
N MET A 329 -22.81 -7.46 -0.10
CA MET A 329 -21.55 -7.01 0.51
C MET A 329 -20.76 -6.24 -0.56
N ILE A 330 -20.30 -5.05 -0.21
CA ILE A 330 -19.55 -4.16 -1.08
C ILE A 330 -18.24 -3.82 -0.38
N SER A 331 -17.13 -4.04 -1.07
CA SER A 331 -15.78 -3.73 -0.59
C SER A 331 -15.18 -2.64 -1.47
N LEU A 332 -14.72 -1.55 -0.85
CA LEU A 332 -13.90 -0.52 -1.47
C LEU A 332 -12.47 -0.70 -0.98
N SER A 333 -11.56 -0.96 -1.91
CA SER A 333 -10.12 -0.98 -1.63
C SER A 333 -9.58 0.44 -1.72
N LEU A 334 -8.85 0.88 -0.71
CA LEU A 334 -8.22 2.19 -0.65
C LEU A 334 -6.71 2.05 -0.55
N ILE A 335 -6.00 2.95 -1.22
CA ILE A 335 -4.56 3.10 -1.11
C ILE A 335 -4.21 4.50 -0.58
N LYS A 336 -3.24 4.55 0.32
CA LYS A 336 -2.58 5.78 0.74
C LYS A 336 -1.57 6.18 -0.33
N ILE A 337 -1.72 7.38 -0.88
CA ILE A 337 -0.69 7.98 -1.72
C ILE A 337 0.38 8.55 -0.80
N GLU A 338 1.55 7.93 -0.81
CA GLU A 338 2.72 8.44 -0.11
C GLU A 338 3.22 9.71 -0.80
N SER A 339 3.63 10.67 0.01
CA SER A 339 4.31 11.87 -0.42
C SER A 339 5.60 11.98 0.38
N ASP A 340 6.71 12.19 -0.33
CA ASP A 340 8.02 12.43 0.29
C ASP A 340 8.10 13.83 0.92
N GLU A 341 7.17 14.72 0.58
CA GLU A 341 7.06 16.05 1.18
C GLU A 341 6.30 15.99 2.52
N ILE A 342 6.95 16.50 3.57
CA ILE A 342 6.48 16.50 4.97
C ILE A 342 5.16 17.28 5.15
N ASP A 343 4.92 18.28 4.28
CA ASP A 343 3.77 19.19 4.38
C ASP A 343 2.57 18.79 3.52
N ILE A 344 2.69 17.76 2.67
CA ILE A 344 1.55 17.28 1.88
C ILE A 344 0.65 16.41 2.75
N PRO A 345 -0.65 16.75 2.89
CA PRO A 345 -1.59 15.93 3.65
C PRO A 345 -1.68 14.52 3.07
N GLU A 346 -1.68 13.51 3.95
CA GLU A 346 -1.99 12.13 3.53
C GLU A 346 -3.28 12.10 2.70
N LYS A 347 -3.19 11.57 1.48
CA LYS A 347 -4.31 11.38 0.56
C LYS A 347 -4.63 9.90 0.43
N TYR A 348 -5.92 9.58 0.53
CA TYR A 348 -6.44 8.22 0.33
C TYR A 348 -7.30 8.21 -0.94
N LEU A 349 -7.10 7.20 -1.78
CA LEU A 349 -7.82 7.04 -3.04
C LEU A 349 -8.41 5.63 -3.12
N VAL A 350 -9.60 5.50 -3.72
CA VAL A 350 -10.22 4.22 -4.03
C VAL A 350 -9.51 3.60 -5.24
N GLU A 351 -9.02 2.37 -5.07
CA GLU A 351 -8.30 1.62 -6.09
C GLU A 351 -9.20 0.62 -6.83
N GLU A 352 -10.19 0.06 -6.17
CA GLU A 352 -11.15 -0.86 -6.78
C GLU A 352 -12.42 -0.94 -5.92
N VAL A 353 -13.54 -1.29 -6.56
CA VAL A 353 -14.78 -1.62 -5.87
C VAL A 353 -15.22 -3.03 -6.27
N THR A 354 -15.40 -3.87 -5.26
CA THR A 354 -15.81 -5.26 -5.42
C THR A 354 -17.21 -5.45 -4.87
N LEU A 355 -18.08 -6.07 -5.66
CA LEU A 355 -19.43 -6.47 -5.30
C LEU A 355 -19.46 -7.97 -5.09
N PHE A 356 -19.98 -8.42 -3.95
CA PHE A 356 -20.17 -9.83 -3.64
C PHE A 356 -21.65 -10.18 -3.76
N HIS A 357 -21.96 -11.21 -4.54
CA HIS A 357 -23.30 -11.73 -4.70
C HIS A 357 -23.43 -13.06 -3.94
N GLU A 358 -24.17 -13.05 -2.83
CA GLU A 358 -24.31 -14.20 -1.93
C GLU A 358 -24.97 -15.43 -2.60
N GLN A 359 -25.87 -15.23 -3.57
CA GLN A 359 -26.63 -16.32 -4.20
C GLN A 359 -25.74 -17.25 -5.04
N ASP A 360 -24.84 -16.67 -5.84
CA ASP A 360 -24.03 -17.41 -6.82
C ASP A 360 -22.54 -17.43 -6.44
N ASN A 361 -22.19 -16.92 -5.25
CA ASN A 361 -20.82 -16.73 -4.77
C ASN A 361 -19.92 -15.99 -5.78
N GLN A 362 -20.52 -15.08 -6.56
CA GLN A 362 -19.79 -14.28 -7.56
C GLN A 362 -19.15 -13.06 -6.91
N GLN A 363 -17.91 -12.82 -7.30
CA GLN A 363 -17.17 -11.61 -6.97
C GLN A 363 -16.97 -10.78 -8.24
N VAL A 364 -17.57 -9.59 -8.27
CA VAL A 364 -17.57 -8.68 -9.42
C VAL A 364 -16.77 -7.44 -9.08
N ASN A 365 -15.62 -7.24 -9.75
CA ASN A 365 -14.88 -5.97 -9.69
C ASN A 365 -15.48 -4.98 -10.70
N LEU A 366 -15.57 -3.70 -10.36
CA LEU A 366 -16.12 -2.69 -11.28
C LEU A 366 -15.24 -2.53 -12.52
N THR A 367 -13.91 -2.61 -12.39
CA THR A 367 -13.00 -2.66 -13.55
C THR A 367 -13.39 -3.75 -14.52
N SER A 368 -13.67 -4.94 -14.01
CA SER A 368 -14.08 -6.05 -14.86
C SER A 368 -15.45 -5.83 -15.49
N LEU A 369 -16.43 -5.38 -14.70
CA LEU A 369 -17.79 -5.14 -15.16
C LEU A 369 -17.86 -4.16 -16.32
N PHE A 370 -17.10 -3.05 -16.25
CA PHE A 370 -17.17 -1.99 -17.23
C PHE A 370 -16.29 -2.23 -18.46
N SER A 371 -15.18 -2.95 -18.32
CA SER A 371 -14.19 -3.10 -19.40
C SER A 371 -14.25 -4.43 -20.17
N ALA A 372 -14.75 -5.52 -19.57
CA ALA A 372 -14.68 -6.87 -20.16
C ALA A 372 -15.21 -6.95 -21.59
N ARG A 373 -16.39 -6.38 -21.84
CA ARG A 373 -17.00 -6.43 -23.18
C ARG A 373 -16.21 -5.61 -24.21
N ALA A 374 -15.66 -4.46 -23.79
CA ALA A 374 -14.90 -3.58 -24.67
C ALA A 374 -13.54 -4.19 -25.02
N ILE A 375 -12.81 -4.72 -24.03
CA ILE A 375 -11.50 -5.33 -24.28
C ILE A 375 -11.62 -6.63 -25.09
N THR A 376 -12.65 -7.46 -24.86
CA THR A 376 -12.91 -8.65 -25.69
C THR A 376 -13.14 -8.28 -27.14
N LYS A 377 -13.95 -7.25 -27.42
CA LYS A 377 -14.19 -6.77 -28.78
C LYS A 377 -12.92 -6.18 -29.40
N LEU A 378 -12.21 -5.33 -28.66
CA LEU A 378 -10.97 -4.70 -29.13
C LEU A 378 -9.92 -5.75 -29.53
N PHE A 379 -9.71 -6.74 -28.66
CA PHE A 379 -8.77 -7.82 -28.90
C PHE A 379 -9.19 -8.67 -30.10
N GLY A 380 -10.48 -9.01 -30.20
CA GLY A 380 -11.00 -9.78 -31.33
C GLY A 380 -10.93 -9.07 -32.67
N ASP A 381 -11.22 -7.77 -32.70
CA ASP A 381 -11.03 -6.91 -33.88
C ASP A 381 -9.55 -6.85 -34.27
N ALA A 382 -8.65 -6.79 -33.28
CA ALA A 382 -7.22 -6.81 -33.51
C ALA A 382 -6.73 -8.17 -34.05
N LEU A 383 -7.31 -9.30 -33.60
CA LEU A 383 -7.06 -10.61 -34.19
C LEU A 383 -7.50 -10.66 -35.66
N ASN A 384 -8.70 -10.16 -35.96
CA ASN A 384 -9.24 -10.11 -37.32
C ASN A 384 -8.34 -9.28 -38.26
N LYS A 385 -7.86 -8.13 -37.79
CA LYS A 385 -6.99 -7.22 -38.55
C LYS A 385 -5.51 -7.58 -38.49
N ARG A 386 -5.14 -8.57 -37.67
CA ARG A 386 -3.75 -8.94 -37.36
C ARG A 386 -2.93 -7.74 -36.86
N ASP A 387 -3.56 -6.87 -36.07
CA ASP A 387 -2.92 -5.70 -35.49
C ASP A 387 -2.08 -6.10 -34.27
N MET A 388 -0.81 -6.40 -34.51
CA MET A 388 0.11 -6.85 -33.47
C MET A 388 0.28 -5.84 -32.32
N LYS A 389 0.13 -4.54 -32.57
CA LYS A 389 0.27 -3.53 -31.52
C LYS A 389 -0.90 -3.60 -30.54
N ILE A 390 -2.12 -3.69 -31.06
CA ILE A 390 -3.30 -3.82 -30.21
C ILE A 390 -3.35 -5.19 -29.55
N LEU A 391 -2.95 -6.27 -30.24
CA LEU A 391 -2.85 -7.60 -29.63
C LEU A 391 -1.88 -7.61 -28.45
N GLU A 392 -0.70 -7.01 -28.59
CA GLU A 392 0.24 -6.85 -27.48
C GLU A 392 -0.34 -6.00 -26.34
N PHE A 393 -1.00 -4.88 -26.65
CA PHE A 393 -1.57 -3.96 -25.67
C PHE A 393 -2.74 -4.55 -24.87
N SER A 394 -3.60 -5.33 -25.53
CA SER A 394 -4.83 -5.90 -24.95
C SER A 394 -4.64 -7.31 -24.36
N SER A 395 -3.40 -7.81 -24.36
CA SER A 395 -3.04 -9.11 -23.77
C SER A 395 -2.34 -8.95 -22.43
N THR A 396 -2.48 -9.95 -21.56
CA THR A 396 -1.61 -10.04 -20.39
C THR A 396 -0.13 -10.11 -20.81
N PRO A 397 0.81 -9.66 -19.94
CA PRO A 397 2.23 -9.77 -20.23
C PRO A 397 2.69 -11.20 -20.56
N ASP A 398 2.12 -12.20 -19.89
CA ASP A 398 2.42 -13.61 -20.15
C ASP A 398 1.97 -14.04 -21.54
N PHE A 399 0.71 -13.76 -21.93
CA PHE A 399 0.21 -14.10 -23.25
C PHE A 399 1.01 -13.39 -24.35
N SER A 400 1.27 -12.09 -24.18
CA SER A 400 2.06 -11.30 -25.12
C SER A 400 3.49 -11.84 -25.29
N ALA A 401 4.18 -12.17 -24.18
CA ALA A 401 5.55 -12.68 -24.22
C ALA A 401 5.67 -14.09 -24.84
N ARG A 402 4.67 -14.95 -24.60
CA ARG A 402 4.66 -16.32 -25.11
C ARG A 402 4.26 -16.41 -26.58
N VAL A 403 3.44 -15.48 -27.06
CA VAL A 403 2.83 -15.54 -28.39
C VAL A 403 3.25 -14.35 -29.24
N TRP A 404 2.74 -13.14 -28.97
CA TRP A 404 2.86 -12.00 -29.88
C TRP A 404 4.29 -11.52 -30.10
N LYS A 405 5.10 -11.42 -29.05
CA LYS A 405 6.51 -11.00 -29.15
C LYS A 405 7.40 -12.01 -29.88
N ARG A 406 6.91 -13.23 -30.11
CA ARG A 406 7.64 -14.28 -30.84
C ARG A 406 7.30 -14.31 -32.33
N VAL A 407 6.28 -13.59 -32.77
CA VAL A 407 5.87 -13.51 -34.18
C VAL A 407 6.89 -12.69 -34.97
N LYS A 408 7.36 -13.23 -36.10
CA LYS A 408 8.20 -12.46 -37.03
C LYS A 408 7.34 -11.47 -37.84
N PRO A 409 7.83 -10.24 -38.10
CA PRO A 409 7.09 -9.25 -38.90
C PRO A 409 6.58 -9.80 -40.24
N ASN A 410 7.39 -10.63 -40.91
CA ASN A 410 7.05 -11.23 -42.20
C ASN A 410 5.98 -12.32 -42.13
N LEU A 411 5.70 -12.86 -40.94
CA LEU A 411 4.75 -13.96 -40.71
C LEU A 411 3.42 -13.50 -40.10
N VAL A 412 3.24 -12.19 -39.86
CA VAL A 412 2.00 -11.65 -39.26
C VAL A 412 0.77 -12.04 -40.08
N GLN A 413 0.85 -11.96 -41.41
CA GLN A 413 -0.24 -12.32 -42.33
C GLN A 413 -0.51 -13.84 -42.40
N GLN A 414 0.39 -14.65 -41.82
CA GLN A 414 0.32 -16.11 -41.85
C GLN A 414 0.04 -16.71 -40.46
N LEU A 415 -0.26 -15.88 -39.46
CA LEU A 415 -0.66 -16.35 -38.13
C LEU A 415 -1.78 -17.41 -38.20
N PRO A 416 -1.66 -18.49 -37.43
CA PRO A 416 -2.58 -19.62 -37.44
C PRO A 416 -3.81 -19.34 -36.56
N VAL A 417 -4.54 -18.27 -36.90
CA VAL A 417 -5.71 -17.77 -36.14
C VAL A 417 -7.02 -17.89 -36.92
N LYS A 418 -7.01 -18.53 -38.08
CA LYS A 418 -8.13 -18.60 -39.03
C LYS A 418 -9.46 -19.03 -38.40
N GLU A 419 -9.42 -19.94 -37.42
CA GLU A 419 -10.60 -20.47 -36.74
C GLU A 419 -11.22 -19.50 -35.73
N ILE A 420 -10.43 -18.53 -35.26
CA ILE A 420 -10.81 -17.53 -34.26
C ILE A 420 -10.78 -16.11 -34.85
N SER A 421 -10.73 -16.00 -36.17
CA SER A 421 -10.64 -14.74 -36.90
C SER A 421 -11.55 -14.78 -38.13
N GLY A 422 -12.20 -13.67 -38.46
CA GLY A 422 -12.96 -13.50 -39.70
C GLY A 422 -14.43 -13.18 -39.53
N ASP A 423 -15.00 -13.43 -38.35
CA ASP A 423 -16.39 -13.11 -38.03
C ASP A 423 -16.51 -12.08 -36.90
N ASP A 424 -17.62 -11.35 -36.91
CA ASP A 424 -17.98 -10.41 -35.84
C ASP A 424 -18.26 -11.15 -34.53
N ILE A 425 -17.75 -10.60 -33.43
CA ILE A 425 -17.92 -11.17 -32.09
C ILE A 425 -19.29 -10.83 -31.52
N LYS A 426 -20.08 -11.86 -31.21
CA LYS A 426 -21.33 -11.75 -30.46
C LYS A 426 -21.13 -12.24 -29.03
N ILE A 427 -21.13 -11.32 -28.08
CA ILE A 427 -21.02 -11.65 -26.65
C ILE A 427 -22.33 -12.31 -26.18
N LEU A 428 -22.24 -13.52 -25.66
CA LEU A 428 -23.37 -14.31 -25.16
C LEU A 428 -23.55 -14.11 -23.65
N ASP A 429 -22.47 -14.23 -22.89
CA ASP A 429 -22.48 -14.20 -21.43
C ASP A 429 -21.16 -13.65 -20.89
N THR A 430 -21.17 -13.18 -19.65
CA THR A 430 -19.95 -12.73 -18.93
C THR A 430 -20.05 -13.17 -17.49
N LYS A 431 -19.08 -13.96 -17.03
CA LYS A 431 -18.98 -14.43 -15.65
C LYS A 431 -17.79 -13.79 -14.96
N PHE A 432 -18.04 -13.29 -13.76
CA PHE A 432 -17.02 -12.64 -12.94
C PHE A 432 -16.69 -13.55 -11.75
N ASN A 433 -15.39 -13.82 -11.56
CA ASN A 433 -14.90 -14.63 -10.46
C ASN A 433 -13.63 -13.98 -9.87
N GLY A 434 -13.81 -12.81 -9.28
CA GLY A 434 -12.73 -12.03 -8.68
C GLY A 434 -11.65 -11.67 -9.69
N ALA A 435 -10.48 -12.30 -9.56
CA ALA A 435 -9.31 -12.04 -10.41
C ALA A 435 -9.44 -12.55 -11.86
N VAL A 436 -10.45 -13.36 -12.17
CA VAL A 436 -10.70 -13.89 -13.51
C VAL A 436 -12.10 -13.51 -13.97
N THR A 437 -12.18 -12.97 -15.19
CA THR A 437 -13.44 -12.73 -15.88
C THR A 437 -13.48 -13.58 -17.13
N THR A 438 -14.57 -14.32 -17.35
CA THR A 438 -14.75 -15.12 -18.56
C THR A 438 -15.85 -14.51 -19.41
N VAL A 439 -15.58 -14.32 -20.70
CA VAL A 439 -16.53 -13.76 -21.65
C VAL A 439 -16.82 -14.82 -22.71
N SER A 440 -18.02 -15.40 -22.63
CA SER A 440 -18.49 -16.37 -23.60
C SER A 440 -19.00 -15.63 -24.82
N VAL A 441 -18.46 -15.96 -25.99
CA VAL A 441 -18.82 -15.34 -27.25
C VAL A 441 -19.11 -16.37 -28.32
N ARG A 442 -19.82 -15.94 -29.35
CA ARG A 442 -19.94 -16.64 -30.62
C ARG A 442 -19.23 -15.85 -31.69
N GLN A 443 -18.30 -16.49 -32.38
CA GLN A 443 -17.61 -15.95 -33.55
C GLN A 443 -17.86 -16.93 -34.71
N GLY A 444 -18.65 -16.50 -35.69
CA GLY A 444 -19.20 -17.42 -36.70
C GLY A 444 -20.10 -18.47 -36.08
N ASN A 445 -19.75 -19.74 -36.29
CA ASN A 445 -20.43 -20.90 -35.70
C ASN A 445 -19.69 -21.49 -34.50
N LEU A 446 -18.55 -20.91 -34.09
CA LEU A 446 -17.73 -21.44 -33.02
C LEU A 446 -18.03 -20.74 -31.69
N PRO A 447 -18.33 -21.50 -30.62
CA PRO A 447 -18.37 -20.96 -29.27
C PRO A 447 -16.93 -20.78 -28.77
N LEU A 448 -16.59 -19.56 -28.33
CA LEU A 448 -15.29 -19.21 -27.77
C LEU A 448 -15.48 -18.64 -26.37
N THR A 449 -14.53 -18.87 -25.49
CA THR A 449 -14.51 -18.20 -24.18
C THR A 449 -13.21 -17.42 -24.02
N TYR A 450 -13.31 -16.10 -23.92
CA TYR A 450 -12.17 -15.26 -23.60
C TYR A 450 -11.93 -15.30 -22.10
N ILE A 451 -10.70 -15.56 -21.68
CA ILE A 451 -10.26 -15.52 -20.29
C ILE A 451 -9.53 -14.20 -20.08
N LEU A 452 -10.05 -13.37 -19.19
CA LEU A 452 -9.51 -12.05 -18.90
C LEU A 452 -9.01 -12.00 -17.47
N ARG A 453 -7.89 -11.30 -17.25
CA ARG A 453 -7.27 -11.11 -15.94
C ARG A 453 -6.95 -9.65 -15.72
N GLU A 454 -7.10 -9.22 -14.49
CA GLU A 454 -6.66 -7.89 -14.09
C GLU A 454 -5.13 -7.85 -14.00
N HIS A 455 -4.53 -6.84 -14.59
CA HIS A 455 -3.11 -6.56 -14.49
C HIS A 455 -2.91 -5.05 -14.40
N LEU A 456 -2.39 -4.59 -13.25
CA LEU A 456 -2.18 -3.16 -12.99
C LEU A 456 -3.46 -2.35 -13.32
N GLY A 457 -4.60 -2.77 -12.74
CA GLY A 457 -5.90 -2.08 -12.84
C GLY A 457 -6.44 -1.93 -14.26
N GLN A 458 -5.95 -2.76 -15.17
CA GLN A 458 -6.51 -2.95 -16.50
C GLN A 458 -6.92 -4.40 -16.64
N LEU A 459 -8.09 -4.63 -17.23
CA LEU A 459 -8.50 -5.98 -17.59
C LEU A 459 -7.95 -6.32 -18.97
N LEU A 460 -7.16 -7.39 -19.06
CA LEU A 460 -6.48 -7.82 -20.29
C LEU A 460 -6.83 -9.27 -20.63
N VAL A 461 -6.77 -9.63 -21.90
CA VAL A 461 -7.00 -11.01 -22.36
C VAL A 461 -5.78 -11.87 -22.01
N ASP A 462 -5.99 -12.95 -21.25
CA ASP A 462 -4.95 -13.90 -20.88
C ASP A 462 -4.94 -15.15 -21.78
N ASP A 463 -6.11 -15.56 -22.26
CA ASP A 463 -6.28 -16.71 -23.13
C ASP A 463 -7.63 -16.67 -23.87
N ILE A 464 -7.77 -17.52 -24.88
CA ILE A 464 -9.03 -17.87 -25.53
C ILE A 464 -9.19 -19.38 -25.44
N GLN A 465 -10.35 -19.84 -24.97
CA GLN A 465 -10.68 -21.26 -24.93
C GLN A 465 -11.60 -21.63 -26.09
N LEU A 466 -11.22 -22.69 -26.79
CA LEU A 466 -11.92 -23.27 -27.92
C LEU A 466 -11.73 -24.80 -27.91
N ASP A 467 -12.81 -25.54 -27.70
CA ASP A 467 -12.76 -27.00 -27.66
C ASP A 467 -12.80 -27.59 -29.07
N LEU A 468 -11.63 -27.94 -29.61
CA LEU A 468 -11.48 -28.69 -30.86
C LEU A 468 -10.90 -30.07 -30.58
N LYS A 469 -11.48 -31.09 -31.22
CA LYS A 469 -11.00 -32.47 -31.07
C LYS A 469 -9.54 -32.57 -31.50
N GLY A 470 -8.71 -33.17 -30.64
CA GLY A 470 -7.30 -33.40 -30.91
C GLY A 470 -6.40 -32.17 -30.74
N ARG A 471 -6.87 -31.12 -30.05
CA ARG A 471 -6.07 -29.93 -29.70
C ARG A 471 -6.35 -29.53 -28.24
N PRO A 472 -5.42 -28.83 -27.57
CA PRO A 472 -5.71 -28.21 -26.28
C PRO A 472 -6.82 -27.17 -26.43
N SER A 473 -7.63 -27.01 -25.39
CA SER A 473 -8.67 -25.97 -25.37
C SER A 473 -8.07 -24.57 -25.38
N SER A 474 -6.86 -24.39 -24.85
CA SER A 474 -6.13 -23.12 -24.87
C SER A 474 -5.60 -22.80 -26.26
N VAL A 475 -6.13 -21.73 -26.84
CA VAL A 475 -5.61 -21.12 -28.06
C VAL A 475 -4.22 -20.55 -27.81
N LYS A 476 -3.97 -19.91 -26.67
CA LYS A 476 -2.64 -19.38 -26.32
C LYS A 476 -1.57 -20.47 -26.38
N GLU A 477 -1.84 -21.65 -25.83
CA GLU A 477 -0.90 -22.77 -25.90
C GLU A 477 -0.72 -23.28 -27.33
N THR A 478 -1.81 -23.40 -28.08
CA THR A 478 -1.77 -23.80 -29.49
C THR A 478 -0.93 -22.83 -30.32
N LEU A 479 -1.13 -21.51 -30.14
CA LEU A 479 -0.40 -20.47 -30.85
C LEU A 479 1.08 -20.42 -30.45
N GLU A 480 1.42 -20.59 -29.17
CA GLU A 480 2.81 -20.64 -28.72
C GLU A 480 3.62 -21.68 -29.49
N VAL A 481 3.05 -22.88 -29.65
CA VAL A 481 3.69 -23.98 -30.36
C VAL A 481 3.71 -23.73 -31.86
N MET A 482 2.58 -23.34 -32.45
CA MET A 482 2.48 -23.15 -33.90
C MET A 482 3.35 -22.01 -34.42
N ILE A 483 3.44 -20.88 -33.70
CA ILE A 483 4.35 -19.77 -34.06
C ILE A 483 5.80 -20.24 -34.09
N GLN A 484 6.19 -21.16 -33.19
CA GLN A 484 7.52 -21.71 -33.20
C GLN A 484 7.79 -22.58 -34.44
N VAL A 485 6.82 -23.40 -34.87
CA VAL A 485 6.93 -24.19 -36.10
C VAL A 485 7.03 -23.28 -37.33
N GLN A 486 6.18 -22.25 -37.42
CA GLN A 486 6.22 -21.28 -38.53
C GLN A 486 7.54 -20.50 -38.57
N ASN A 487 8.05 -20.08 -37.41
CA ASN A 487 9.36 -19.44 -37.32
C ASN A 487 10.47 -20.37 -37.80
N TYR A 488 10.40 -21.67 -37.50
CA TYR A 488 11.37 -22.64 -37.98
C TYR A 488 11.28 -22.86 -39.49
N ALA A 489 10.07 -22.96 -40.04
CA ALA A 489 9.84 -23.02 -41.48
C ALA A 489 10.45 -21.82 -42.19
N TYR A 490 10.28 -20.61 -41.62
CA TYR A 490 10.91 -19.39 -42.12
C TYR A 490 12.44 -19.46 -42.06
N TYR A 491 13.03 -19.89 -40.95
CA TYR A 491 14.51 -20.03 -40.88
C TYR A 491 15.05 -21.07 -41.87
N LEU A 492 14.27 -22.10 -42.18
CA LEU A 492 14.65 -23.11 -43.17
C LEU A 492 14.60 -22.53 -44.59
N HIS A 493 13.58 -21.73 -44.90
CA HIS A 493 13.46 -20.99 -46.16
C HIS A 493 14.59 -19.97 -46.34
N GLU A 494 14.89 -19.17 -45.31
CA GLU A 494 15.97 -18.17 -45.32
C GLU A 494 17.37 -18.78 -45.21
N GLN A 495 17.47 -20.11 -45.07
CA GLN A 495 18.71 -20.86 -44.89
C GLN A 495 19.56 -20.40 -43.67
N ASP A 496 18.93 -19.86 -42.62
CA ASP A 496 19.61 -19.37 -41.42
C ASP A 496 19.96 -20.52 -40.48
N ILE A 497 21.10 -21.18 -40.76
CA ILE A 497 21.62 -22.30 -39.96
C ILE A 497 21.78 -21.93 -38.48
N ARG A 498 22.15 -20.69 -38.14
CA ARG A 498 22.33 -20.30 -36.72
C ARG A 498 21.00 -20.30 -35.99
N LYS A 499 19.93 -19.83 -36.63
CA LYS A 499 18.57 -19.86 -36.05
C LYS A 499 17.98 -21.26 -36.04
N LEU A 500 18.21 -22.06 -37.08
CA LEU A 500 17.82 -23.48 -37.10
C LEU A 500 18.48 -24.20 -35.93
N GLN A 501 19.78 -23.99 -35.70
CA GLN A 501 20.50 -24.62 -34.60
C GLN A 501 19.92 -24.28 -33.22
N ARG A 502 19.54 -23.02 -33.00
CA ARG A 502 18.96 -22.57 -31.73
C ARG A 502 17.55 -23.11 -31.47
N ASN A 503 16.84 -23.54 -32.51
CA ASN A 503 15.46 -24.01 -32.43
C ASN A 503 15.31 -25.52 -32.69
N SER A 504 16.43 -26.22 -32.91
CA SER A 504 16.49 -27.67 -33.01
C SER A 504 17.04 -28.30 -31.72
N SER A 505 16.68 -29.55 -31.48
CA SER A 505 17.23 -30.32 -30.38
C SER A 505 18.73 -30.51 -30.50
N ARG A 506 19.39 -30.83 -29.38
CA ARG A 506 20.82 -31.19 -29.38
C ARG A 506 21.13 -32.32 -30.37
N ASP A 507 20.27 -33.34 -30.41
CA ASP A 507 20.47 -34.51 -31.25
C ASP A 507 20.27 -34.18 -32.74
N PHE A 508 19.24 -33.41 -33.10
CA PHE A 508 19.08 -32.91 -34.48
C PHE A 508 20.29 -32.07 -34.89
N ASN A 509 20.76 -31.18 -34.01
CA ASN A 509 21.93 -30.35 -34.26
C ASN A 509 23.20 -31.13 -34.54
N GLU A 510 23.50 -32.13 -33.72
CA GLU A 510 24.69 -32.97 -33.87
C GLU A 510 24.65 -33.79 -35.17
N MET A 511 23.46 -34.26 -35.57
CA MET A 511 23.28 -35.07 -36.77
C MET A 511 23.27 -34.26 -38.07
N VAL A 512 22.73 -33.04 -38.06
CA VAL A 512 22.46 -32.27 -39.30
C VAL A 512 23.14 -30.90 -39.26
N TRP A 513 22.67 -29.98 -38.42
CA TRP A 513 23.01 -28.56 -38.57
C TRP A 513 24.45 -28.20 -38.21
N ARG A 514 25.16 -29.02 -37.43
CA ARG A 514 26.60 -28.83 -37.16
C ARG A 514 27.49 -29.36 -38.27
N GLN A 515 26.93 -30.16 -39.17
CA GLN A 515 27.65 -30.88 -40.20
C GLN A 515 27.62 -30.15 -41.56
N VAL A 516 26.75 -29.13 -41.71
CA VAL A 516 26.60 -28.33 -42.94
C VAL A 516 26.83 -26.83 -42.70
N ASP A 517 27.22 -26.11 -43.75
CA ASP A 517 27.28 -24.64 -43.76
C ASP A 517 26.05 -23.97 -44.38
N GLN A 518 25.25 -24.72 -45.14
CA GLN A 518 24.01 -24.27 -45.79
C GLN A 518 22.93 -25.34 -45.68
N VAL A 519 21.66 -24.94 -45.81
CA VAL A 519 20.54 -25.88 -45.77
C VAL A 519 20.59 -26.81 -46.99
N PRO A 520 20.57 -28.14 -46.82
CA PRO A 520 20.56 -29.07 -47.95
C PRO A 520 19.32 -28.90 -48.83
N GLU A 521 19.49 -29.10 -50.15
CA GLU A 521 18.41 -28.97 -51.14
C GLU A 521 17.22 -29.90 -50.86
N THR A 522 17.47 -31.08 -50.28
CA THR A 522 16.43 -32.02 -49.86
C THR A 522 15.47 -31.44 -48.82
N ALA A 523 15.86 -30.38 -48.11
CA ALA A 523 15.00 -29.70 -47.15
C ALA A 523 14.19 -28.52 -47.74
N TYR A 524 14.39 -28.14 -49.01
CA TYR A 524 13.78 -26.92 -49.57
C TYR A 524 12.25 -26.98 -49.69
N GLN A 525 11.66 -28.17 -49.76
CA GLN A 525 10.20 -28.33 -49.83
C GLN A 525 9.52 -28.37 -48.45
N ILE A 526 10.29 -28.59 -47.39
CA ILE A 526 9.77 -28.77 -46.02
C ILE A 526 9.02 -27.54 -45.49
N PRO A 527 9.45 -26.29 -45.75
CA PRO A 527 8.71 -25.11 -45.31
C PRO A 527 7.25 -25.12 -45.76
N GLU A 528 6.93 -25.59 -46.97
CA GLU A 528 5.55 -25.64 -47.47
C GLU A 528 4.67 -26.55 -46.59
N PHE A 529 5.17 -27.73 -46.23
CA PHE A 529 4.44 -28.66 -45.36
C PHE A 529 4.24 -28.11 -43.95
N LEU A 530 5.25 -27.43 -43.40
CA LEU A 530 5.19 -26.83 -42.05
C LEU A 530 4.22 -25.63 -41.95
N MET A 531 3.79 -25.08 -43.08
CA MET A 531 2.84 -23.97 -43.15
C MET A 531 1.40 -24.43 -43.42
N THR A 532 1.16 -25.74 -43.45
CA THR A 532 -0.18 -26.33 -43.62
C THR A 532 -1.03 -26.15 -42.35
N GLU A 533 -2.36 -26.23 -42.48
CA GLU A 533 -3.30 -26.10 -41.37
C GLU A 533 -3.09 -27.20 -40.30
N LEU A 534 -3.31 -26.84 -39.04
CA LEU A 534 -3.14 -27.74 -37.90
C LEU A 534 -4.26 -28.79 -37.88
N SER A 535 -3.92 -30.06 -37.72
CA SER A 535 -4.90 -31.15 -37.61
C SER A 535 -5.00 -31.65 -36.18
N SER A 536 -3.87 -31.91 -35.51
CA SER A 536 -3.86 -32.26 -34.09
C SER A 536 -2.60 -31.76 -33.40
N LEU A 537 -2.72 -31.47 -32.11
CA LEU A 537 -1.63 -31.12 -31.22
C LEU A 537 -1.80 -31.94 -29.94
N ASP A 538 -0.89 -32.88 -29.75
CA ASP A 538 -0.82 -33.72 -28.56
C ASP A 538 0.39 -33.30 -27.73
N ARG A 539 0.16 -33.09 -26.44
CA ARG A 539 1.17 -32.62 -25.50
C ARG A 539 1.22 -33.60 -24.34
N ASN A 540 2.27 -34.38 -24.29
CA ASN A 540 2.48 -35.27 -23.17
C ASN A 540 3.20 -34.50 -22.05
N GLU A 541 2.45 -34.05 -21.06
CA GLU A 541 2.99 -33.30 -19.91
C GLU A 541 4.03 -34.10 -19.11
N ASN A 542 3.93 -35.43 -19.14
CA ASN A 542 4.82 -36.33 -18.39
C ASN A 542 6.11 -36.68 -19.13
N GLU A 543 6.16 -36.52 -20.46
CA GLU A 543 7.28 -37.01 -21.30
C GLU A 543 8.09 -35.89 -21.97
N GLU A 544 7.83 -34.62 -21.68
CA GLU A 544 8.55 -33.47 -22.26
C GLU A 544 8.47 -33.35 -23.80
N TYR A 545 7.61 -34.13 -24.48
CA TYR A 545 7.42 -34.09 -25.93
C TYR A 545 6.07 -33.47 -26.33
N CYS A 546 6.04 -32.84 -27.50
CA CYS A 546 4.84 -32.37 -28.17
C CYS A 546 4.83 -32.89 -29.61
N ARG A 547 3.71 -33.50 -30.01
CA ARG A 547 3.49 -34.02 -31.35
C ARG A 547 2.45 -33.16 -32.05
N ILE A 548 2.85 -32.57 -33.18
CA ILE A 548 2.01 -31.67 -33.97
C ILE A 548 1.79 -32.31 -35.32
N GLN A 549 0.54 -32.47 -35.73
CA GLN A 549 0.19 -32.95 -37.06
C GLN A 549 -0.40 -31.80 -37.87
N LEU A 550 0.23 -31.51 -39.01
CA LEU A 550 -0.17 -30.50 -39.98
C LEU A 550 -0.64 -31.19 -41.26
N GLY A 551 -1.77 -30.75 -41.82
CA GLY A 551 -2.38 -31.40 -42.98
C GLY A 551 -2.92 -32.79 -42.66
N ASP A 552 -3.07 -33.63 -43.69
CA ASP A 552 -3.62 -34.98 -43.54
C ASP A 552 -2.53 -36.06 -43.66
N ASN A 553 -2.95 -37.33 -43.68
CA ASN A 553 -2.04 -38.47 -43.77
C ASN A 553 -1.46 -38.68 -45.19
N TYR A 554 -1.88 -37.89 -46.18
CA TYR A 554 -1.45 -37.99 -47.58
C TYR A 554 -0.60 -36.80 -48.02
N LYS A 555 -0.83 -35.62 -47.44
CA LYS A 555 -0.09 -34.38 -47.66
C LYS A 555 -0.02 -33.59 -46.36
N GLY A 556 1.12 -33.65 -45.69
CA GLY A 556 1.29 -33.00 -44.39
C GLY A 556 2.65 -33.22 -43.73
N ALA A 557 2.73 -32.84 -42.47
CA ALA A 557 3.92 -33.06 -41.64
C ALA A 557 3.53 -33.44 -40.20
N ILE A 558 4.33 -34.32 -39.60
CA ILE A 558 4.32 -34.57 -38.16
C ILE A 558 5.59 -33.93 -37.59
N VAL A 559 5.42 -32.89 -36.78
CA VAL A 559 6.52 -32.23 -36.08
C VAL A 559 6.60 -32.77 -34.67
N MET A 560 7.75 -33.36 -34.34
CA MET A 560 8.09 -33.76 -32.98
C MET A 560 8.91 -32.66 -32.34
N MET A 561 8.41 -32.11 -31.25
CA MET A 561 9.12 -31.14 -30.42
C MET A 561 9.43 -31.73 -29.07
N LYS A 562 10.52 -31.28 -28.45
CA LYS A 562 10.88 -31.68 -27.08
C LYS A 562 11.31 -30.49 -26.25
N LYS A 563 11.09 -30.56 -24.95
CA LYS A 563 11.54 -29.55 -24.00
C LYS A 563 13.04 -29.70 -23.77
N GLN A 564 13.79 -28.63 -23.97
CA GLN A 564 15.23 -28.58 -23.72
C GLN A 564 15.57 -27.22 -23.10
N TYR A 565 16.21 -27.21 -21.93
CA TYR A 565 16.51 -25.99 -21.16
C TYR A 565 15.29 -25.08 -20.94
N GLY A 566 14.12 -25.68 -20.67
CA GLY A 566 12.88 -24.95 -20.43
C GLY A 566 12.18 -24.41 -21.67
N ARG A 567 12.63 -24.74 -22.89
CA ARG A 567 12.00 -24.32 -24.16
C ARG A 567 11.66 -25.54 -25.01
N LEU A 568 10.52 -25.52 -25.70
CA LEU A 568 10.27 -26.49 -26.75
C LEU A 568 11.23 -26.22 -27.91
N VAL A 569 11.76 -27.26 -28.54
CA VAL A 569 12.61 -27.21 -29.74
C VAL A 569 12.27 -28.37 -30.66
N ILE A 570 12.51 -28.22 -31.96
CA ILE A 570 12.18 -29.25 -32.96
C ILE A 570 13.19 -30.40 -32.88
N ASP A 571 12.69 -31.62 -32.69
CA ASP A 571 13.50 -32.83 -32.56
C ASP A 571 13.47 -33.71 -33.82
N ASP A 572 12.34 -33.75 -34.53
CA ASP A 572 12.22 -34.33 -35.87
C ASP A 572 11.01 -33.75 -36.62
N ILE A 573 11.05 -33.85 -37.95
CA ILE A 573 9.93 -33.51 -38.85
C ILE A 573 9.73 -34.70 -39.79
N THR A 574 8.56 -35.32 -39.75
CA THR A 574 8.21 -36.41 -40.65
C THR A 574 7.23 -35.91 -41.71
N ILE A 575 7.63 -35.92 -42.97
CA ILE A 575 6.79 -35.52 -44.11
C ILE A 575 5.89 -36.69 -44.50
N MET A 576 4.59 -36.42 -44.65
CA MET A 576 3.61 -37.38 -45.18
C MET A 576 3.39 -37.06 -46.67
N THR A 577 3.63 -38.04 -47.55
CA THR A 577 3.42 -37.88 -49.00
C THR A 577 3.00 -39.20 -49.64
N ASP A 578 2.06 -39.12 -50.58
CA ASP A 578 1.64 -40.20 -51.47
C ASP A 578 2.65 -40.52 -52.59
N LYS A 579 3.67 -39.68 -52.78
CA LYS A 579 4.64 -39.79 -53.88
C LYS A 579 5.78 -40.79 -53.63
N VAL A 580 5.90 -41.35 -52.43
CA VAL A 580 7.01 -42.23 -52.03
C VAL A 580 6.46 -43.58 -51.54
N ALA A 581 7.17 -44.68 -51.85
CA ALA A 581 6.75 -46.04 -51.50
C ALA A 581 6.57 -46.24 -49.97
N SER A 582 7.39 -45.55 -49.17
CA SER A 582 7.12 -45.31 -47.75
C SER A 582 6.28 -44.04 -47.63
N GLN A 583 5.02 -44.16 -47.22
CA GLN A 583 4.05 -43.05 -47.08
C GLN A 583 4.48 -41.92 -46.10
N SER A 584 5.64 -42.06 -45.46
CA SER A 584 6.24 -41.05 -44.59
C SER A 584 7.77 -41.08 -44.64
N VAL A 585 8.40 -39.91 -44.50
CA VAL A 585 9.88 -39.77 -44.48
C VAL A 585 10.31 -38.82 -43.36
N SER A 586 11.25 -39.25 -42.51
CA SER A 586 11.84 -38.41 -41.45
C SER A 586 12.93 -37.52 -42.03
N MET A 587 12.75 -36.21 -41.92
CA MET A 587 13.69 -35.18 -42.35
C MET A 587 15.06 -35.39 -41.73
N LYS A 588 15.13 -35.65 -40.43
CA LYS A 588 16.41 -35.80 -39.74
C LYS A 588 17.20 -37.00 -40.26
N LYS A 589 16.51 -38.12 -40.54
CA LYS A 589 17.13 -39.31 -41.14
C LYS A 589 17.54 -39.08 -42.58
N GLU A 590 16.67 -38.45 -43.37
CA GLU A 590 16.91 -38.19 -44.79
C GLU A 590 18.06 -37.21 -45.00
N LEU A 591 18.12 -36.11 -44.24
CA LEU A 591 19.23 -35.17 -44.31
C LEU A 591 20.56 -35.84 -43.94
N ARG A 592 20.57 -36.67 -42.88
CA ARG A 592 21.76 -37.43 -42.52
C ARG A 592 22.23 -38.36 -43.64
N LEU A 593 21.31 -39.05 -44.32
CA LEU A 593 21.63 -39.93 -45.45
C LEU A 593 22.12 -39.15 -46.67
N ALA A 594 21.45 -38.05 -47.03
CA ALA A 594 21.85 -37.19 -48.15
C ALA A 594 23.25 -36.60 -47.95
N MET A 595 23.58 -36.23 -46.71
CA MET A 595 24.90 -35.73 -46.33
C MET A 595 25.99 -36.81 -46.38
N ALA A 596 25.66 -38.06 -46.06
CA ALA A 596 26.58 -39.18 -46.22
C ALA A 596 26.85 -39.53 -47.70
N ALA A 597 25.89 -39.24 -48.59
CA ALA A 597 25.98 -39.53 -50.02
C ALA A 597 26.74 -38.45 -50.83
N VAL A 598 26.81 -37.20 -50.34
CA VAL A 598 27.45 -36.07 -51.04
C VAL A 598 28.49 -35.36 -50.14
N PRO A 599 29.78 -35.73 -50.21
CA PRO A 599 30.82 -35.21 -49.32
C PRO A 599 31.09 -33.70 -49.42
N GLY A 600 30.75 -33.06 -50.55
CA GLY A 600 31.12 -31.68 -50.87
C GLY A 600 30.36 -30.56 -50.15
N LYS A 601 29.29 -30.90 -49.40
CA LYS A 601 28.50 -29.93 -48.58
C LYS A 601 28.76 -30.07 -47.07
N LEU A 602 29.65 -30.99 -46.68
CA LEU A 602 30.05 -31.19 -45.29
C LEU A 602 31.07 -30.13 -44.87
N ARG A 603 30.98 -29.66 -43.63
CA ARG A 603 32.03 -28.85 -43.02
C ARG A 603 33.36 -29.61 -43.09
N GLN A 604 34.31 -29.11 -43.86
CA GLN A 604 35.66 -29.64 -43.83
C GLN A 604 36.30 -29.25 -42.49
N HIS A 605 36.39 -30.21 -41.58
CA HIS A 605 37.28 -30.09 -40.44
C HIS A 605 38.72 -30.27 -40.95
N THR A 606 39.41 -29.19 -41.30
CA THR A 606 40.87 -29.19 -41.33
C THR A 606 41.38 -29.37 -39.91
N VAL A 607 41.55 -30.63 -39.51
CA VAL A 607 42.38 -30.99 -38.37
C VAL A 607 43.82 -30.90 -38.83
N GLN A 608 44.47 -29.74 -38.65
CA GLN A 608 45.93 -29.70 -38.62
C GLN A 608 46.37 -30.18 -37.23
N ALA A 609 46.54 -31.49 -37.10
CA ALA A 609 47.31 -32.09 -36.02
C ALA A 609 48.77 -32.12 -36.45
N ALA A 610 49.54 -31.11 -36.04
CA ALA A 610 50.94 -31.19 -35.65
C ALA A 610 51.44 -29.76 -35.47
N TYR A 611 51.75 -29.33 -34.25
CA TYR A 611 53.00 -28.63 -33.98
C TYR A 611 53.35 -28.79 -32.50
N THR A 612 54.48 -29.47 -32.30
CA THR A 612 55.23 -29.61 -31.07
C THR A 612 55.67 -28.24 -30.57
N ILE A 613 55.48 -27.99 -29.27
CA ILE A 613 56.06 -26.82 -28.60
C ILE A 613 57.46 -27.20 -28.14
N THR A 614 58.47 -26.50 -28.66
CA THR A 614 59.75 -26.30 -27.95
C THR A 614 60.28 -24.90 -28.21
N ASN A 615 60.50 -24.18 -27.12
CA ASN A 615 60.94 -22.79 -27.01
C ASN A 615 62.34 -22.54 -27.61
N LYS A 616 62.54 -21.40 -28.29
CA LYS A 616 63.54 -20.38 -27.92
C LYS A 616 63.52 -19.12 -28.82
N GLU A 617 63.36 -17.99 -28.13
CA GLU A 617 63.97 -16.64 -28.25
C GLU A 617 64.33 -15.97 -29.60
N ASP A 618 63.95 -14.69 -29.63
CA ASP A 618 64.55 -13.50 -30.28
C ASP A 618 64.53 -13.32 -31.82
N SER A 619 63.74 -12.33 -32.29
CA SER A 619 64.24 -10.96 -32.59
C SER A 619 63.28 -10.15 -33.48
N ASP A 620 63.07 -8.89 -33.09
CA ASP A 620 62.75 -7.68 -33.86
C ASP A 620 61.75 -7.71 -35.04
N THR A 621 60.58 -7.06 -34.87
CA THR A 621 60.24 -5.74 -35.47
C THR A 621 58.80 -5.31 -35.16
N LYS A 622 58.61 -4.00 -34.91
CA LYS A 622 57.38 -3.35 -34.40
C LYS A 622 56.22 -3.27 -35.43
N PRO A 623 54.95 -3.21 -34.97
CA PRO A 623 53.77 -3.04 -35.82
C PRO A 623 53.52 -1.57 -36.22
N PRO A 624 52.92 -1.28 -37.40
CA PRO A 624 52.50 0.06 -37.74
C PRO A 624 51.17 0.41 -37.04
N VAL A 625 51.19 1.58 -36.40
CA VAL A 625 50.04 2.29 -35.84
C VAL A 625 49.35 3.04 -36.97
N ILE A 626 48.03 2.95 -37.08
CA ILE A 626 47.22 3.82 -37.95
C ILE A 626 46.25 4.60 -37.06
N GLU A 627 46.32 5.93 -37.20
CA GLU A 627 45.69 6.96 -36.38
C GLU A 627 44.17 7.11 -36.62
N PRO A 628 43.40 7.59 -35.63
CA PRO A 628 42.00 7.94 -35.77
C PRO A 628 41.80 9.34 -36.41
N ALA A 629 40.84 9.43 -37.32
CA ALA A 629 40.46 10.66 -38.01
C ALA A 629 39.87 11.73 -37.05
N ALA A 630 40.25 12.98 -37.33
CA ALA A 630 40.06 14.18 -36.52
C ALA A 630 38.59 14.61 -36.33
N PHE A 631 38.28 15.04 -35.10
CA PHE A 631 37.15 15.90 -34.76
C PHE A 631 37.60 17.37 -34.83
N GLU A 632 36.96 18.17 -35.66
CA GLU A 632 37.15 19.63 -35.68
C GLU A 632 36.50 20.29 -34.45
N SER A 633 37.17 21.29 -33.90
CA SER A 633 36.67 22.22 -32.89
C SER A 633 36.86 23.66 -33.40
N PRO A 634 36.03 24.62 -32.95
CA PRO A 634 35.77 25.87 -33.66
C PRO A 634 36.87 26.93 -33.45
N GLN A 635 37.16 27.71 -34.50
CA GLN A 635 38.01 28.91 -34.41
C GLN A 635 37.21 30.16 -34.05
N GLN A 636 37.73 30.93 -33.11
CA GLN A 636 37.42 32.34 -32.87
C GLN A 636 38.16 33.24 -33.89
N GLU A 637 37.49 34.36 -34.21
CA GLU A 637 37.92 35.48 -35.06
C GLU A 637 39.21 36.18 -34.58
N PRO A 638 39.80 37.01 -35.45
CA PRO A 638 40.15 38.40 -35.13
C PRO A 638 39.11 39.42 -35.61
#